data_AF-A0A524QJE8-F1
#
_entry.id   AF-A0A524QJE8-F1
#
_cell.length_a   1.000
_cell.length_b   1.000
_cell.length_c   1.000
_cell.angle_alpha   90.00
_cell.angle_beta   90.00
_cell.angle_gamma   90.00
#
_symmetry.space_group_name_H-M   'P 1'
#
loop_
_entity.id
_entity.type
_entity.pdbx_description
1 polymer ?
#
loop_
_entity_poly.entity_id
_entity_poly.type
_entity_poly.pdbx_seq_one_letter_code
_entity_poly.pdbx_strand_id
1 'polypeptide(L)'
;ASGSGVASQLAQLRPIATSSDGQGSPLVTDLSSSELGILTELPRREASGFGISRPRDFAVDVPVGTVQNVVLGTTLCSGAREGSPLSIAVDDLTRHALIVGVTGSGKTTTALHLLNQLWTKHRVPFLVIEPAKSHYRQLLGLPGFEELQVFSPGCGELAPFRINPFAFPPGIHPQTHVSNLYSVFSAAFTLFSPMPYVLERSLCEVYEDRGWDLAGGEHPEVNPETGRPPALSFPTLSDLYDKISQVVNSLGYGERIRMDVTAALQARVDSLRVGQKGLTFDCRFSTPFSAILDRPTVLELSHVGSDEEKSFLMGLLLMRLYEIRESGGDVPHIQHVTLIEEAHRLLRRVSSDVGANSGNPRAQAVETFCNILAEIRAYGEGVIVADQIPTKLAPDVLKNTNLKILHRIVADDDREAMAGAMNLGRPQQRAVTSLSRGEAVVYAEGLDEPALIRVPPPLAHAAVSKQAVESTAAAFYRAHSECLAQFTGCTHCRNVCKHAARVKRSLRSESVFTAAWAVCVACVSDPKSITLTPEWLFAKLARKNLGILNESQSPDGLEWCFLTLVIEIAAWEVHQRFGRTLAQTARLATLMTQFFWAAYGSSHQDETPAAALRAEVLSLTNAIKGPYVGCDLCNRRYLYRGVAEMIARRPNSISRLHKAINSTDSHAAVAALCHRWASVELPNGATTASNELALCVLINFLARTEIRDPVPFISLVFGMGSSPDLS
;
A
#
# COMPACT_ATOMS: atom_id res chain seq x y z
N ALA A 1 20.76 -60.02 12.59
CA ALA A 1 20.32 -61.42 12.81
C ALA A 1 18.80 -61.49 12.80
N SER A 2 18.20 -61.84 11.66
CA SER A 2 16.80 -62.31 11.49
C SER A 2 16.49 -62.58 10.01
N GLY A 3 17.44 -63.20 9.31
CA GLY A 3 17.29 -63.66 7.92
C GLY A 3 17.23 -65.19 7.78
N SER A 4 17.11 -65.91 8.90
CA SER A 4 17.26 -67.36 8.96
C SER A 4 16.00 -68.16 8.61
N GLY A 5 14.83 -67.52 8.44
CA GLY A 5 13.57 -68.24 8.20
C GLY A 5 13.35 -68.71 6.76
N VAL A 6 13.69 -67.89 5.76
CA VAL A 6 13.44 -68.21 4.34
C VAL A 6 14.53 -69.12 3.78
N ALA A 7 15.79 -68.90 4.17
CA ALA A 7 16.90 -69.77 3.79
C ALA A 7 16.77 -71.19 4.40
N SER A 8 16.15 -71.33 5.59
CA SER A 8 15.89 -72.66 6.18
C SER A 8 14.71 -73.38 5.53
N GLN A 9 13.76 -72.66 4.93
CA GLN A 9 12.62 -73.26 4.21
C GLN A 9 13.00 -73.69 2.79
N LEU A 10 13.85 -72.93 2.08
CA LEU A 10 14.36 -73.33 0.76
C LEU A 10 15.29 -74.54 0.81
N ALA A 11 15.98 -74.77 1.94
CA ALA A 11 16.82 -75.95 2.17
C ALA A 11 16.02 -77.26 2.34
N GLN A 12 14.68 -77.21 2.37
CA GLN A 12 13.81 -78.39 2.48
C GLN A 12 13.15 -78.82 1.17
N LEU A 13 13.45 -78.18 0.04
CA LEU A 13 13.05 -78.67 -1.28
C LEU A 13 13.85 -79.94 -1.61
N ARG A 14 13.39 -81.09 -1.09
CA ARG A 14 13.93 -82.40 -1.45
C ARG A 14 13.57 -82.70 -2.91
N PRO A 15 14.49 -83.20 -3.74
CA PRO A 15 14.08 -83.95 -4.92
C PRO A 15 13.32 -85.19 -4.42
N ILE A 16 12.07 -85.35 -4.82
CA ILE A 16 11.33 -86.59 -4.57
C ILE A 16 12.09 -87.71 -5.28
N ALA A 17 12.52 -88.69 -4.50
CA ALA A 17 12.92 -89.98 -5.02
C ALA A 17 11.70 -90.64 -5.67
N THR A 18 11.83 -90.90 -6.98
CA THR A 18 11.13 -91.91 -7.79
C THR A 18 9.94 -92.61 -7.13
N SER A 19 8.73 -92.36 -7.65
CA SER A 19 7.60 -93.27 -7.46
C SER A 19 7.94 -94.65 -8.06
N SER A 20 7.49 -95.71 -7.41
CA SER A 20 7.71 -97.11 -7.81
C SER A 20 7.08 -97.50 -9.16
N ASP A 21 6.36 -96.59 -9.83
CA ASP A 21 5.82 -96.78 -11.18
C ASP A 21 6.35 -95.72 -12.16
N GLY A 22 7.65 -95.81 -12.47
CA GLY A 22 8.18 -95.82 -13.85
C GLY A 22 7.88 -94.74 -14.90
N GLN A 23 7.13 -93.65 -14.67
CA GLN A 23 6.92 -92.60 -15.70
C GLN A 23 6.84 -91.15 -15.16
N GLY A 24 7.76 -90.76 -14.27
CA GLY A 24 7.99 -89.34 -13.92
C GLY A 24 9.32 -88.85 -14.50
N SER A 25 9.31 -87.78 -15.30
CA SER A 25 10.53 -87.16 -15.84
C SER A 25 11.41 -86.64 -14.69
N PRO A 26 12.74 -86.90 -14.67
CA PRO A 26 13.66 -86.47 -13.60
C PRO A 26 13.90 -84.95 -13.53
N LEU A 27 13.11 -84.17 -14.28
CA LEU A 27 13.21 -82.71 -14.40
C LEU A 27 11.99 -81.98 -13.81
N VAL A 28 11.08 -82.68 -13.11
CA VAL A 28 9.86 -82.06 -12.55
C VAL A 28 9.90 -82.17 -11.03
N THR A 29 9.79 -81.02 -10.35
CA THR A 29 9.61 -80.93 -8.90
C THR A 29 8.16 -80.53 -8.63
N ASP A 30 7.41 -81.41 -7.97
CA ASP A 30 6.06 -81.07 -7.50
C ASP A 30 6.17 -80.11 -6.32
N LEU A 31 5.72 -78.87 -6.55
CA LEU A 31 5.67 -77.82 -5.52
C LEU A 31 4.24 -77.68 -5.03
N SER A 32 4.06 -77.73 -3.71
CA SER A 32 2.80 -77.29 -3.10
C SER A 32 2.56 -75.80 -3.38
N SER A 33 1.30 -75.36 -3.37
CA SER A 33 0.98 -73.92 -3.54
C SER A 33 1.72 -73.03 -2.53
N SER A 34 2.02 -73.53 -1.33
CA SER A 34 2.84 -72.85 -0.32
C SER A 34 4.31 -72.72 -0.72
N GLU A 35 4.93 -73.78 -1.24
CA GLU A 35 6.33 -73.75 -1.67
C GLU A 35 6.52 -72.91 -2.94
N LEU A 36 5.56 -73.00 -3.87
CA LEU A 36 5.51 -72.13 -5.04
C LEU A 36 5.37 -70.65 -4.62
N GLY A 37 4.60 -70.36 -3.58
CA GLY A 37 4.47 -69.01 -3.01
C GLY A 37 5.78 -68.44 -2.47
N ILE A 38 6.64 -69.27 -1.87
CA ILE A 38 7.97 -68.86 -1.39
C ILE A 38 8.91 -68.60 -2.58
N LEU A 39 8.87 -69.46 -3.60
CA LEU A 39 9.72 -69.34 -4.79
C LEU A 39 9.32 -68.18 -5.72
N THR A 40 8.04 -67.79 -5.70
CA THR A 40 7.50 -66.68 -6.50
C THR A 40 7.42 -65.36 -5.72
N GLU A 41 7.95 -65.32 -4.50
CA GLU A 41 7.91 -64.12 -3.67
C GLU A 41 8.81 -63.03 -4.28
N LEU A 42 8.21 -61.87 -4.58
CA LEU A 42 8.99 -60.73 -5.06
C LEU A 42 9.96 -60.26 -3.95
N PRO A 43 11.19 -59.83 -4.32
CA PRO A 43 12.13 -59.30 -3.36
C PRO A 43 11.50 -58.20 -2.50
N ARG A 44 11.66 -58.30 -1.17
CA ARG A 44 11.11 -57.34 -0.20
C ARG A 44 12.14 -56.37 0.37
N ARG A 45 13.43 -56.60 0.09
CA ARG A 45 14.55 -55.77 0.56
C ARG A 45 15.48 -55.43 -0.60
N GLU A 46 15.95 -54.19 -0.60
CA GLU A 46 16.93 -53.73 -1.59
C GLU A 46 18.26 -54.45 -1.40
N ALA A 47 18.99 -54.65 -2.50
CA ALA A 47 20.34 -55.18 -2.52
C ALA A 47 21.21 -54.33 -3.44
N SER A 48 22.54 -54.43 -3.33
CA SER A 48 23.44 -53.70 -4.23
C SER A 48 23.14 -54.06 -5.69
N GLY A 49 22.84 -53.05 -6.52
CA GLY A 49 22.45 -53.23 -7.92
C GLY A 49 20.96 -53.58 -8.14
N PHE A 50 20.15 -53.71 -7.08
CA PHE A 50 18.73 -54.06 -7.15
C PHE A 50 17.90 -53.18 -6.20
N GLY A 51 17.24 -52.15 -6.74
CA GLY A 51 16.33 -51.27 -5.99
C GLY A 51 14.89 -51.79 -6.02
N ILE A 52 14.14 -51.59 -4.94
CA ILE A 52 12.72 -51.91 -4.88
C ILE A 52 11.95 -50.60 -4.79
N SER A 53 11.25 -50.26 -5.87
CA SER A 53 10.30 -49.15 -5.85
C SER A 53 8.98 -49.63 -5.24
N ARG A 54 8.54 -49.00 -4.16
CA ARG A 54 7.19 -49.25 -3.63
C ARG A 54 6.17 -48.60 -4.57
N PRO A 55 5.07 -49.30 -4.94
CA PRO A 55 3.98 -48.70 -5.68
C PRO A 55 3.47 -47.46 -4.96
N ARG A 56 3.14 -46.43 -5.74
CA ARG A 56 2.53 -45.20 -5.26
C ARG A 56 1.05 -45.30 -5.57
N ASP A 57 0.28 -45.84 -4.64
CA ASP A 57 -1.15 -46.06 -4.85
C ASP A 57 -1.90 -44.73 -4.67
N PHE A 58 -2.22 -44.10 -5.79
CA PHE A 58 -3.02 -42.87 -5.91
C PHE A 58 -4.14 -43.10 -6.92
N ALA A 59 -5.15 -42.22 -6.93
CA ALA A 59 -6.22 -42.27 -7.93
C ALA A 59 -5.65 -42.15 -9.34
N VAL A 60 -6.07 -43.08 -10.20
CA VAL A 60 -5.71 -43.14 -11.62
C VAL A 60 -6.90 -42.83 -12.51
N ASP A 61 -8.08 -43.32 -12.11
CA ASP A 61 -9.35 -43.00 -12.72
C ASP A 61 -9.86 -41.68 -12.15
N VAL A 62 -9.81 -40.64 -12.97
CA VAL A 62 -10.19 -39.28 -12.59
C VAL A 62 -11.31 -38.80 -13.50
N PRO A 63 -12.29 -38.02 -12.99
CA PRO A 63 -13.39 -37.54 -13.78
C PRO A 63 -12.89 -36.79 -15.02
N VAL A 64 -13.44 -37.14 -16.19
CA VAL A 64 -13.18 -36.39 -17.43
C VAL A 64 -13.92 -35.06 -17.34
N GLY A 65 -13.18 -33.96 -17.42
CA GLY A 65 -13.76 -32.64 -17.20
C GLY A 65 -14.74 -32.18 -18.28
N THR A 66 -15.50 -31.12 -17.96
CA THR A 66 -16.52 -30.48 -18.81
C THR A 66 -15.94 -29.57 -19.92
N VAL A 67 -16.73 -28.69 -20.56
CA VAL A 67 -16.30 -27.87 -21.72
C VAL A 67 -15.32 -26.74 -21.33
N GLN A 68 -15.42 -26.18 -20.11
CA GLN A 68 -14.55 -25.10 -19.62
C GLN A 68 -13.69 -25.56 -18.44
N ASN A 69 -12.51 -26.11 -18.73
CA ASN A 69 -11.60 -26.56 -17.69
C ASN A 69 -10.18 -26.03 -17.87
N VAL A 70 -9.42 -26.07 -16.77
CA VAL A 70 -7.96 -25.97 -16.77
C VAL A 70 -7.35 -27.35 -16.55
N VAL A 71 -6.36 -27.71 -17.38
CA VAL A 71 -5.64 -28.98 -17.24
C VAL A 71 -4.53 -28.79 -16.20
N LEU A 72 -4.49 -29.66 -15.20
CA LEU A 72 -3.49 -29.62 -14.12
C LEU A 72 -2.25 -30.44 -14.48
N GLY A 73 -2.44 -31.56 -15.17
CA GLY A 73 -1.39 -32.48 -15.60
C GLY A 73 -1.95 -33.83 -16.03
N THR A 74 -1.08 -34.80 -16.29
CA THR A 74 -1.45 -36.19 -16.62
C THR A 74 -1.31 -37.07 -15.39
N THR A 75 -2.28 -37.95 -15.13
CA THR A 75 -2.19 -38.89 -14.00
C THR A 75 -1.02 -39.86 -14.21
N LEU A 76 -0.43 -40.34 -13.12
CA LEU A 76 0.68 -41.29 -13.14
C LEU A 76 0.23 -42.62 -12.54
N CYS A 77 0.26 -43.67 -13.36
CA CYS A 77 -0.03 -45.03 -12.92
C CYS A 77 1.19 -45.66 -12.23
N SER A 78 0.97 -46.68 -11.40
CA SER A 78 2.03 -47.54 -10.87
C SER A 78 2.93 -48.04 -12.01
N GLY A 79 4.24 -47.73 -11.92
CA GLY A 79 5.21 -47.97 -12.99
C GLY A 79 5.52 -46.75 -13.89
N ALA A 80 5.07 -45.55 -13.52
CA ALA A 80 5.36 -44.28 -14.21
C ALA A 80 4.83 -44.17 -15.65
N ARG A 81 3.76 -44.90 -15.97
CA ARG A 81 3.03 -44.72 -17.24
C ARG A 81 2.07 -43.54 -17.09
N GLU A 82 2.03 -42.66 -18.09
CA GLU A 82 1.09 -41.54 -18.14
C GLU A 82 -0.33 -42.04 -18.42
N GLY A 83 -1.27 -41.59 -17.60
CA GLY A 83 -2.70 -41.85 -17.70
C GLY A 83 -3.46 -40.65 -18.26
N SER A 84 -4.73 -40.53 -17.89
CA SER A 84 -5.63 -39.48 -18.36
C SER A 84 -5.24 -38.08 -17.85
N PRO A 85 -5.55 -37.01 -18.61
CA PRO A 85 -5.38 -35.65 -18.12
C PRO A 85 -6.34 -35.37 -16.96
N LEU A 86 -5.81 -34.87 -15.85
CA LEU A 86 -6.61 -34.35 -14.75
C LEU A 86 -6.90 -32.86 -15.00
N SER A 87 -8.18 -32.50 -14.93
CA SER A 87 -8.64 -31.11 -15.13
C SER A 87 -9.71 -30.75 -14.11
N ILE A 88 -9.85 -29.45 -13.82
CA ILE A 88 -10.92 -28.91 -12.98
C ILE A 88 -11.68 -27.83 -13.75
N ALA A 89 -12.95 -27.60 -13.41
CA ALA A 89 -13.71 -26.52 -14.03
C ALA A 89 -13.09 -25.16 -13.68
N VAL A 90 -13.15 -24.19 -14.59
CA VAL A 90 -12.59 -22.85 -14.32
C VAL A 90 -13.33 -22.21 -13.13
N ASP A 91 -14.65 -22.35 -13.07
CA ASP A 91 -15.48 -21.82 -11.98
C ASP A 91 -15.15 -22.44 -10.61
N ASP A 92 -14.56 -23.64 -10.56
CA ASP A 92 -14.14 -24.25 -9.29
C ASP A 92 -13.03 -23.46 -8.58
N LEU A 93 -12.31 -22.60 -9.30
CA LEU A 93 -11.29 -21.73 -8.74
C LEU A 93 -11.87 -20.58 -7.90
N THR A 94 -13.17 -20.28 -8.00
CA THR A 94 -13.86 -19.39 -7.05
C THR A 94 -13.81 -19.94 -5.63
N ARG A 95 -13.75 -21.27 -5.47
CA ARG A 95 -13.53 -21.96 -4.18
C ARG A 95 -12.05 -22.04 -3.78
N HIS A 96 -11.20 -21.24 -4.42
CA HIS A 96 -9.77 -21.06 -4.16
C HIS A 96 -8.92 -22.31 -4.38
N ALA A 97 -7.61 -22.08 -4.50
CA ALA A 97 -6.60 -23.11 -4.67
C ALA A 97 -5.39 -22.89 -3.76
N LEU A 98 -4.73 -23.98 -3.36
CA LEU A 98 -3.51 -23.98 -2.57
C LEU A 98 -2.42 -24.79 -3.29
N ILE A 99 -1.28 -24.17 -3.56
CA ILE A 99 -0.10 -24.80 -4.18
C ILE A 99 1.04 -24.82 -3.16
N VAL A 100 1.47 -26.02 -2.75
CA VAL A 100 2.48 -26.19 -1.70
C VAL A 100 3.66 -27.01 -2.19
N GLY A 101 4.86 -26.73 -1.68
CA GLY A 101 6.07 -27.49 -1.98
C GLY A 101 7.35 -26.75 -1.65
N VAL A 102 8.47 -27.46 -1.54
CA VAL A 102 9.79 -26.84 -1.31
C VAL A 102 10.25 -26.00 -2.50
N THR A 103 11.29 -25.18 -2.32
CA THR A 103 11.89 -24.43 -3.44
C THR A 103 12.40 -25.39 -4.52
N GLY A 104 12.10 -25.08 -5.79
CA GLY A 104 12.50 -25.88 -6.95
C GLY A 104 11.66 -27.13 -7.23
N SER A 105 10.59 -27.39 -6.46
CA SER A 105 9.74 -28.58 -6.64
C SER A 105 8.84 -28.52 -7.88
N GLY A 106 8.44 -27.32 -8.32
CA GLY A 106 7.54 -27.13 -9.46
C GLY A 106 6.38 -26.14 -9.23
N LYS A 107 6.21 -25.60 -8.01
CA LYS A 107 5.12 -24.66 -7.66
C LYS A 107 4.89 -23.54 -8.69
N THR A 108 5.91 -22.72 -8.95
CA THR A 108 5.82 -21.59 -9.87
C THR A 108 5.50 -22.06 -11.30
N THR A 109 6.04 -23.21 -11.73
CA THR A 109 5.71 -23.82 -13.02
C THR A 109 4.24 -24.20 -13.12
N THR A 110 3.68 -24.81 -12.08
CA THR A 110 2.24 -25.09 -12.00
C THR A 110 1.42 -23.82 -12.06
N ALA A 111 1.77 -22.80 -11.27
CA ALA A 111 1.04 -21.53 -11.25
C ALA A 111 1.05 -20.84 -12.63
N LEU A 112 2.21 -20.74 -13.28
CA LEU A 112 2.32 -20.19 -14.64
C LEU A 112 1.49 -20.97 -15.66
N HIS A 113 1.45 -22.31 -15.54
CA HIS A 113 0.65 -23.15 -16.43
C HIS A 113 -0.86 -22.89 -16.26
N LEU A 114 -1.32 -22.68 -15.02
CA LEU A 114 -2.69 -22.29 -14.72
C LEU A 114 -3.01 -20.91 -15.30
N LEU A 115 -2.20 -19.89 -14.96
CA LEU A 115 -2.40 -18.51 -15.43
C LEU A 115 -2.41 -18.40 -16.96
N ASN A 116 -1.51 -19.14 -17.63
CA ASN A 116 -1.48 -19.21 -19.08
C ASN A 116 -2.80 -19.73 -19.66
N GLN A 117 -3.37 -20.81 -19.11
CA GLN A 117 -4.64 -21.35 -19.59
C GLN A 117 -5.82 -20.43 -19.29
N LEU A 118 -5.85 -19.84 -18.09
CA LEU A 118 -6.89 -18.89 -17.68
C LEU A 118 -6.99 -17.72 -18.67
N TRP A 119 -5.85 -17.13 -19.03
CA TRP A 119 -5.85 -15.99 -19.95
C TRP A 119 -6.02 -16.41 -21.41
N THR A 120 -5.20 -17.33 -21.91
CA THR A 120 -5.15 -17.63 -23.36
C THR A 120 -6.35 -18.43 -23.87
N LYS A 121 -6.95 -19.28 -23.03
CA LYS A 121 -8.10 -20.11 -23.42
C LYS A 121 -9.43 -19.53 -22.94
N HIS A 122 -9.47 -18.99 -21.72
CA HIS A 122 -10.71 -18.61 -21.05
C HIS A 122 -10.89 -17.10 -20.89
N ARG A 123 -9.86 -16.30 -21.21
CA ARG A 123 -9.86 -14.83 -21.05
C ARG A 123 -10.23 -14.36 -19.63
N VAL A 124 -9.88 -15.16 -18.62
CA VAL A 124 -10.02 -14.76 -17.21
C VAL A 124 -8.78 -13.94 -16.82
N PRO A 125 -8.94 -12.63 -16.50
CA PRO A 125 -7.84 -11.81 -16.03
C PRO A 125 -7.35 -12.27 -14.64
N PHE A 126 -6.12 -11.91 -14.31
CA PHE A 126 -5.53 -12.31 -13.05
C PHE A 126 -4.58 -11.25 -12.48
N LEU A 127 -4.40 -11.29 -11.16
CA LEU A 127 -3.42 -10.52 -10.43
C LEU A 127 -2.42 -11.45 -9.78
N VAL A 128 -1.13 -11.30 -10.06
CA VAL A 128 -0.05 -11.99 -9.33
C VAL A 128 0.61 -11.04 -8.35
N ILE A 129 0.70 -11.44 -7.09
CA ILE A 129 1.48 -10.75 -6.06
C ILE A 129 2.71 -11.60 -5.74
N GLU A 130 3.89 -11.12 -6.14
CA GLU A 130 5.16 -11.85 -6.02
C GLU A 130 6.14 -11.13 -5.06
N PRO A 131 6.23 -11.53 -3.77
CA PRO A 131 7.04 -10.85 -2.74
C PRO A 131 8.56 -10.90 -2.91
N ALA A 132 9.10 -12.00 -3.44
CA ALA A 132 10.53 -12.30 -3.31
C ALA A 132 11.27 -12.34 -4.65
N LYS A 133 10.63 -12.88 -5.69
CA LYS A 133 11.27 -13.14 -6.98
C LYS A 133 10.63 -12.28 -8.07
N SER A 134 10.96 -12.56 -9.32
CA SER A 134 10.39 -11.86 -10.48
C SER A 134 10.24 -12.85 -11.62
N HIS A 135 9.55 -13.95 -11.35
CA HIS A 135 9.34 -15.05 -12.29
C HIS A 135 8.15 -14.82 -13.20
N TYR A 136 7.08 -14.17 -12.71
CA TYR A 136 5.84 -14.09 -13.48
C TYR A 136 5.91 -13.09 -14.65
N ARG A 137 6.86 -12.14 -14.63
CA ARG A 137 7.14 -11.27 -15.79
C ARG A 137 7.48 -12.05 -17.07
N GLN A 138 7.94 -13.29 -16.96
CA GLN A 138 8.30 -14.11 -18.12
C GLN A 138 7.10 -14.44 -19.02
N LEU A 139 5.86 -14.27 -18.50
CA LEU A 139 4.65 -14.33 -19.30
C LEU A 139 4.65 -13.30 -20.45
N LEU A 140 5.36 -12.17 -20.32
CA LEU A 140 5.57 -11.21 -21.43
C LEU A 140 6.26 -11.83 -22.64
N GLY A 141 7.04 -12.90 -22.44
CA GLY A 141 7.74 -13.63 -23.49
C GLY A 141 6.89 -14.72 -24.15
N LEU A 142 5.60 -14.84 -23.80
CA LEU A 142 4.66 -15.81 -24.34
C LEU A 142 3.66 -15.15 -25.31
N PRO A 143 3.20 -15.87 -26.35
CA PRO A 143 2.17 -15.36 -27.26
C PRO A 143 0.83 -15.19 -26.52
N GLY A 144 0.10 -14.11 -26.79
CA GLY A 144 -1.19 -13.82 -26.18
C GLY A 144 -1.14 -12.97 -24.90
N PHE A 145 0.06 -12.58 -24.44
CA PHE A 145 0.28 -11.74 -23.25
C PHE A 145 0.69 -10.30 -23.59
N GLU A 146 0.29 -9.79 -24.76
CA GLU A 146 0.58 -8.42 -25.20
C GLU A 146 -0.06 -7.36 -24.29
N GLU A 147 -1.14 -7.72 -23.58
CA GLU A 147 -1.87 -6.87 -22.64
C GLU A 147 -1.38 -6.98 -21.18
N LEU A 148 -0.39 -7.83 -20.91
CA LEU A 148 0.12 -8.06 -19.56
C LEU A 148 0.75 -6.79 -18.97
N GLN A 149 0.26 -6.39 -17.80
CA GLN A 149 0.80 -5.29 -17.03
C GLN A 149 1.81 -5.82 -16.01
N VAL A 150 2.95 -5.15 -15.88
CA VAL A 150 3.95 -5.47 -14.84
C VAL A 150 4.27 -4.20 -14.07
N PHE A 151 4.14 -4.26 -12.75
CA PHE A 151 4.53 -3.19 -11.85
C PHE A 151 5.53 -3.69 -10.81
N SER A 152 6.42 -2.81 -10.39
CA SER A 152 7.47 -3.08 -9.40
C SER A 152 7.39 -2.03 -8.27
N PRO A 153 6.42 -2.18 -7.32
CA PRO A 153 6.30 -1.31 -6.16
C PRO A 153 7.65 -1.09 -5.45
N GLY A 154 7.96 0.16 -5.10
CA GLY A 154 9.24 0.51 -4.49
C GLY A 154 10.38 0.75 -5.50
N CYS A 155 10.17 0.53 -6.80
CA CYS A 155 11.11 0.88 -7.86
C CYS A 155 10.47 1.86 -8.87
N GLY A 156 10.60 3.17 -8.62
CA GLY A 156 10.00 4.19 -9.48
C GLY A 156 10.57 4.27 -10.90
N GLU A 157 11.78 3.77 -11.13
CA GLU A 157 12.46 3.80 -12.44
C GLU A 157 12.09 2.64 -13.36
N LEU A 158 11.70 1.49 -12.80
CA LEU A 158 11.37 0.29 -13.57
C LEU A 158 9.90 0.29 -13.99
N ALA A 159 9.00 0.21 -13.01
CA ALA A 159 7.57 0.18 -13.24
C ALA A 159 6.88 0.66 -11.96
N PRO A 160 6.64 1.97 -11.80
CA PRO A 160 6.09 2.50 -10.55
C PRO A 160 4.72 1.89 -10.25
N PHE A 161 4.39 1.80 -8.97
CA PHE A 161 3.05 1.49 -8.48
C PHE A 161 2.69 2.50 -7.39
N ARG A 162 1.42 2.90 -7.33
CA ARG A 162 0.93 3.91 -6.38
C ARG A 162 -0.32 3.38 -5.72
N ILE A 163 -0.37 3.43 -4.40
CA ILE A 163 -1.53 3.01 -3.64
C ILE A 163 -1.63 3.89 -2.41
N ASN A 164 -2.64 4.76 -2.38
CA ASN A 164 -3.02 5.48 -1.17
C ASN A 164 -3.76 4.49 -0.25
N PRO A 165 -3.25 4.16 0.95
CA PRO A 165 -3.92 3.26 1.88
C PRO A 165 -5.31 3.77 2.31
N PHE A 166 -5.53 5.09 2.27
CA PHE A 166 -6.71 5.76 2.80
C PHE A 166 -7.76 6.13 1.73
N ALA A 167 -7.48 5.92 0.45
CA ALA A 167 -8.53 6.05 -0.56
C ALA A 167 -9.59 4.95 -0.34
N PHE A 168 -10.75 4.96 -1.00
CA PHE A 168 -11.60 3.77 -1.17
C PHE A 168 -12.58 4.02 -2.32
N PRO A 169 -13.10 2.96 -2.98
CA PRO A 169 -14.05 3.14 -4.06
C PRO A 169 -15.39 3.70 -3.55
N PRO A 170 -16.17 4.40 -4.40
CA PRO A 170 -17.52 4.84 -4.05
C PRO A 170 -18.40 3.67 -3.60
N GLY A 171 -19.28 3.90 -2.62
CA GLY A 171 -20.18 2.88 -2.08
C GLY A 171 -19.63 2.15 -0.84
N ILE A 172 -18.34 2.28 -0.53
CA ILE A 172 -17.76 1.74 0.70
C ILE A 172 -17.92 2.72 1.85
N HIS A 173 -18.42 2.21 2.97
CA HIS A 173 -18.55 3.00 4.18
C HIS A 173 -17.16 3.30 4.78
N PRO A 174 -16.83 4.56 5.11
CA PRO A 174 -15.50 4.95 5.60
C PRO A 174 -15.09 4.21 6.88
N GLN A 175 -16.02 3.98 7.81
CA GLN A 175 -15.73 3.20 9.03
C GLN A 175 -15.29 1.77 8.72
N THR A 176 -15.93 1.09 7.75
CA THR A 176 -15.55 -0.26 7.32
C THR A 176 -14.14 -0.26 6.74
N HIS A 177 -13.84 0.72 5.88
CA HIS A 177 -12.50 0.89 5.33
C HIS A 177 -11.45 1.18 6.42
N VAL A 178 -11.75 2.03 7.41
CA VAL A 178 -10.87 2.32 8.56
C VAL A 178 -10.58 1.05 9.36
N SER A 179 -11.59 0.24 9.65
CA SER A 179 -11.43 -1.03 10.37
C SER A 179 -10.59 -2.05 9.59
N ASN A 180 -10.77 -2.13 8.27
CA ASN A 180 -9.95 -2.98 7.41
C ASN A 180 -8.50 -2.48 7.35
N LEU A 181 -8.29 -1.17 7.21
CA LEU A 181 -6.97 -0.55 7.22
C LEU A 181 -6.25 -0.78 8.55
N TYR A 182 -6.96 -0.65 9.67
CA TYR A 182 -6.43 -1.01 11.00
C TYR A 182 -6.00 -2.49 11.07
N SER A 183 -6.77 -3.40 10.48
CA SER A 183 -6.41 -4.81 10.37
C SER A 183 -5.14 -5.01 9.53
N VAL A 184 -4.98 -4.27 8.42
CA VAL A 184 -3.75 -4.29 7.61
C VAL A 184 -2.53 -3.88 8.45
N PHE A 185 -2.62 -2.78 9.21
CA PHE A 185 -1.54 -2.35 10.10
C PHE A 185 -1.24 -3.39 11.20
N SER A 186 -2.27 -3.97 11.80
CA SER A 186 -2.14 -4.96 12.88
C SER A 186 -1.59 -6.31 12.42
N ALA A 187 -1.84 -6.70 11.16
CA ALA A 187 -1.27 -7.90 10.57
C ALA A 187 0.21 -7.70 10.18
N ALA A 188 0.54 -6.55 9.63
CA ALA A 188 1.88 -6.23 9.14
C ALA A 188 2.88 -5.89 10.26
N PHE A 189 2.44 -5.12 11.26
CA PHE A 189 3.30 -4.60 12.31
C PHE A 189 2.96 -5.17 13.68
N THR A 190 3.99 -5.38 14.51
CA THR A 190 3.78 -5.77 15.91
C THR A 190 3.37 -4.54 16.72
N LEU A 191 2.17 -4.55 17.30
CA LEU A 191 1.62 -3.47 18.13
C LEU A 191 1.46 -3.95 19.58
N PHE A 192 1.99 -3.19 20.54
CA PHE A 192 1.87 -3.47 21.98
C PHE A 192 1.02 -2.42 22.67
N SER A 193 0.33 -2.76 23.75
CA SER A 193 -0.51 -1.80 24.48
C SER A 193 0.29 -0.59 24.98
N PRO A 194 -0.18 0.66 24.80
CA PRO A 194 -1.50 1.09 24.29
C PRO A 194 -1.54 1.44 22.78
N MET A 195 -0.55 1.04 21.97
CA MET A 195 -0.46 1.40 20.55
C MET A 195 -1.69 1.08 19.70
N PRO A 196 -2.35 -0.09 19.85
CA PRO A 196 -3.51 -0.43 19.02
C PRO A 196 -4.61 0.63 19.13
N TYR A 197 -4.94 1.03 20.36
CA TYR A 197 -5.94 2.07 20.63
C TYR A 197 -5.54 3.44 20.06
N VAL A 198 -4.28 3.83 20.23
CA VAL A 198 -3.78 5.10 19.68
C VAL A 198 -3.85 5.10 18.15
N LEU A 199 -3.48 3.99 17.50
CA LEU A 199 -3.52 3.87 16.05
C LEU A 199 -4.96 3.91 15.53
N GLU A 200 -5.86 3.11 16.10
CA GLU A 200 -7.28 3.09 15.73
C GLU A 200 -7.89 4.49 15.83
N ARG A 201 -7.68 5.17 16.97
CA ARG A 201 -8.16 6.54 17.16
C ARG A 201 -7.54 7.53 16.17
N SER A 202 -6.24 7.41 15.88
CA SER A 202 -5.56 8.27 14.89
C SER A 202 -6.09 8.05 13.48
N LEU A 203 -6.47 6.82 13.14
CA LEU A 203 -7.10 6.50 11.85
C LEU A 203 -8.49 7.17 11.77
N CYS A 204 -9.33 7.09 12.80
CA CYS A 204 -10.63 7.77 12.78
C CYS A 204 -10.48 9.30 12.67
N GLU A 205 -9.71 9.91 13.57
CA GLU A 205 -9.57 11.37 13.64
C GLU A 205 -8.93 11.97 12.38
N VAL A 206 -8.08 11.23 11.65
CA VAL A 206 -7.51 11.73 10.39
C VAL A 206 -8.54 11.78 9.25
N TYR A 207 -9.56 10.91 9.25
CA TYR A 207 -10.68 11.01 8.30
C TYR A 207 -11.62 12.16 8.65
N GLU A 208 -11.92 12.34 9.95
CA GLU A 208 -12.74 13.45 10.44
C GLU A 208 -12.10 14.81 10.10
N ASP A 209 -10.78 14.94 10.27
CA ASP A 209 -10.02 16.11 9.81
C ASP A 209 -10.22 16.41 8.32
N ARG A 210 -10.44 15.36 7.51
CA ARG A 210 -10.72 15.45 6.07
C ARG A 210 -12.21 15.52 5.74
N GLY A 211 -13.06 15.85 6.72
CA GLY A 211 -14.48 16.13 6.50
C GLY A 211 -15.37 14.90 6.32
N TRP A 212 -14.85 13.69 6.53
CA TRP A 212 -15.68 12.48 6.50
C TRP A 212 -16.50 12.35 7.77
N ASP A 213 -17.80 12.11 7.61
CA ASP A 213 -18.65 11.66 8.69
C ASP A 213 -18.55 10.13 8.80
N LEU A 214 -17.85 9.65 9.83
CA LEU A 214 -17.69 8.22 10.08
C LEU A 214 -18.97 7.55 10.59
N ALA A 215 -19.94 8.31 11.11
CA ALA A 215 -21.21 7.77 11.58
C ALA A 215 -22.26 7.71 10.45
N GLY A 216 -22.35 8.76 9.64
CA GLY A 216 -23.26 8.83 8.49
C GLY A 216 -22.73 8.14 7.22
N GLY A 217 -21.41 7.95 7.13
CA GLY A 217 -20.76 7.29 6.00
C GLY A 217 -20.59 8.16 4.76
N GLU A 218 -20.82 9.47 4.89
CA GLU A 218 -20.84 10.41 3.76
C GLU A 218 -19.78 11.50 3.92
N HIS A 219 -19.45 12.14 2.79
CA HIS A 219 -18.63 13.34 2.77
C HIS A 219 -19.49 14.50 2.20
N PRO A 220 -19.58 15.66 2.88
CA PRO A 220 -20.55 16.71 2.54
C PRO A 220 -20.32 17.35 1.16
N GLU A 221 -19.11 17.21 0.61
CA GLU A 221 -18.71 17.77 -0.68
C GLU A 221 -18.57 16.73 -1.80
N VAL A 222 -19.22 15.56 -1.69
CA VAL A 222 -19.27 14.60 -2.81
C VAL A 222 -19.94 15.23 -4.01
N ASN A 223 -19.31 15.12 -5.18
CA ASN A 223 -19.89 15.60 -6.42
C ASN A 223 -21.10 14.71 -6.81
N PRO A 224 -22.33 15.25 -6.91
CA PRO A 224 -23.53 14.45 -7.16
C PRO A 224 -23.55 13.74 -8.52
N GLU A 225 -22.88 14.30 -9.53
CA GLU A 225 -22.87 13.75 -10.90
C GLU A 225 -21.88 12.59 -11.03
N THR A 226 -20.75 12.66 -10.33
CA THR A 226 -19.66 11.68 -10.44
C THR A 226 -19.58 10.71 -9.26
N GLY A 227 -20.27 11.00 -8.15
CA GLY A 227 -20.17 10.26 -6.89
C GLY A 227 -18.79 10.33 -6.22
N ARG A 228 -17.90 11.21 -6.69
CA ARG A 228 -16.51 11.31 -6.21
C ARG A 228 -16.34 12.45 -5.20
N PRO A 229 -15.62 12.22 -4.09
CA PRO A 229 -15.26 13.28 -3.16
C PRO A 229 -14.16 14.20 -3.73
N PRO A 230 -13.92 15.38 -3.13
CA PRO A 230 -12.86 16.29 -3.56
C PRO A 230 -11.47 15.64 -3.50
N ALA A 231 -10.51 16.08 -4.32
CA ALA A 231 -9.17 15.47 -4.39
C ALA A 231 -8.38 15.45 -3.05
N LEU A 232 -8.73 16.32 -2.10
CA LEU A 232 -8.11 16.41 -0.77
C LEU A 232 -8.88 15.63 0.31
N SER A 233 -9.96 14.91 -0.04
CA SER A 233 -10.81 14.20 0.94
C SER A 233 -10.12 13.00 1.58
N PHE A 234 -9.16 12.37 0.90
CA PHE A 234 -8.50 11.18 1.45
C PHE A 234 -7.18 11.54 2.15
N PRO A 235 -6.99 11.10 3.40
CA PRO A 235 -5.71 11.20 4.09
C PRO A 235 -4.55 10.54 3.34
N THR A 236 -3.33 10.80 3.81
CA THR A 236 -2.10 10.10 3.43
C THR A 236 -1.35 9.64 4.68
N LEU A 237 -0.28 8.87 4.50
CA LEU A 237 0.54 8.42 5.63
C LEU A 237 1.21 9.59 6.36
N SER A 238 1.52 10.68 5.64
CA SER A 238 2.01 11.91 6.26
C SER A 238 0.98 12.54 7.20
N ASP A 239 -0.31 12.53 6.85
CA ASP A 239 -1.35 13.01 7.76
C ASP A 239 -1.48 12.13 9.00
N LEU A 240 -1.45 10.81 8.82
CA LEU A 240 -1.47 9.87 9.95
C LEU A 240 -0.27 10.06 10.89
N TYR A 241 0.93 10.26 10.33
CA TYR A 241 2.14 10.49 11.11
C TYR A 241 2.02 11.70 12.05
N ASP A 242 1.46 12.80 11.53
CA ASP A 242 1.24 14.03 12.30
C ASP A 242 0.09 13.85 13.31
N LYS A 243 -0.99 13.17 12.92
CA LYS A 243 -2.15 12.89 13.79
C LYS A 243 -1.77 12.04 15.01
N ILE A 244 -0.89 11.06 14.88
CA ILE A 244 -0.42 10.22 16.00
C ILE A 244 0.09 11.08 17.16
N SER A 245 0.94 12.08 16.86
CA SER A 245 1.47 12.97 17.91
C SER A 245 0.36 13.78 18.60
N GLN A 246 -0.63 14.24 17.85
CA GLN A 246 -1.77 15.00 18.39
C GLN A 246 -2.63 14.14 19.33
N VAL A 247 -2.97 12.92 18.89
CA VAL A 247 -3.77 11.98 19.67
C VAL A 247 -3.08 11.62 20.97
N VAL A 248 -1.80 11.22 20.93
CA VAL A 248 -1.07 10.84 22.15
C VAL A 248 -0.99 12.01 23.15
N ASN A 249 -0.82 13.24 22.68
CA ASN A 249 -0.81 14.43 23.53
C ASN A 249 -2.18 14.71 24.18
N SER A 250 -3.28 14.31 23.53
CA SER A 250 -4.64 14.49 24.06
C SER A 250 -5.04 13.46 25.11
N LEU A 251 -4.43 12.27 25.09
CA LEU A 251 -4.83 11.12 25.92
C LEU A 251 -4.30 11.18 27.36
N GLY A 252 -3.52 12.21 27.73
CA GLY A 252 -3.08 12.42 29.11
C GLY A 252 -2.09 11.39 29.66
N TYR A 253 -1.37 10.68 28.79
CA TYR A 253 -0.34 9.74 29.22
C TYR A 253 0.84 10.45 29.91
N GLY A 254 1.46 9.75 30.87
CA GLY A 254 2.73 10.21 31.46
C GLY A 254 3.84 10.32 30.41
N GLU A 255 4.81 11.21 30.65
CA GLU A 255 5.81 11.63 29.66
C GLU A 255 6.54 10.47 28.98
N ARG A 256 6.94 9.44 29.75
CA ARG A 256 7.65 8.27 29.20
C ARG A 256 6.79 7.49 28.21
N ILE A 257 5.55 7.15 28.60
CA ILE A 257 4.61 6.40 27.74
C ILE A 257 4.30 7.20 26.48
N ARG A 258 4.09 8.53 26.63
CA ARG A 258 3.86 9.44 25.51
C ARG A 258 5.02 9.40 24.51
N MET A 259 6.26 9.50 24.99
CA MET A 259 7.46 9.43 24.14
C MET A 259 7.60 8.06 23.47
N ASP A 260 7.46 6.96 24.21
CA ASP A 260 7.66 5.60 23.70
C ASP A 260 6.60 5.22 22.65
N VAL A 261 5.32 5.50 22.93
CA VAL A 261 4.20 5.21 22.01
C VAL A 261 4.32 6.05 20.74
N THR A 262 4.57 7.34 20.88
CA THR A 262 4.74 8.26 19.74
C THR A 262 5.90 7.78 18.87
N ALA A 263 7.09 7.59 19.46
CA ALA A 263 8.29 7.21 18.72
C ALA A 263 8.10 5.89 17.97
N ALA A 264 7.50 4.89 18.61
CA ALA A 264 7.38 3.58 18.01
C ALA A 264 6.25 3.46 16.97
N LEU A 265 5.11 4.15 17.13
CA LEU A 265 4.10 4.25 16.07
C LEU A 265 4.62 5.07 14.89
N GLN A 266 5.22 6.24 15.17
CA GLN A 266 5.80 7.09 14.12
C GLN A 266 6.93 6.39 13.37
N ALA A 267 7.78 5.60 14.02
CA ALA A 267 8.81 4.83 13.32
C ALA A 267 8.23 3.82 12.30
N ARG A 268 7.09 3.19 12.61
CA ARG A 268 6.39 2.26 11.70
C ARG A 268 5.74 2.99 10.53
N VAL A 269 5.10 4.14 10.78
CA VAL A 269 4.52 4.95 9.69
C VAL A 269 5.61 5.59 8.83
N ASP A 270 6.70 6.05 9.45
CA ASP A 270 7.80 6.69 8.73
C ASP A 270 8.57 5.70 7.86
N SER A 271 8.66 4.42 8.27
CA SER A 271 9.18 3.38 7.40
C SER A 271 8.42 3.35 6.08
N LEU A 272 7.10 3.51 6.06
CA LEU A 272 6.32 3.52 4.81
C LEU A 272 6.43 4.83 4.00
N ARG A 273 6.87 5.94 4.60
CA ARG A 273 6.96 7.29 3.98
C ARG A 273 8.32 7.59 3.33
N VAL A 274 9.32 6.77 3.59
CA VAL A 274 10.73 7.09 3.35
C VAL A 274 11.25 6.52 2.03
N GLY A 275 11.76 7.38 1.14
CA GLY A 275 12.42 6.97 -0.11
C GLY A 275 11.44 6.58 -1.21
N GLN A 276 11.80 5.60 -2.06
CA GLN A 276 10.95 5.16 -3.17
C GLN A 276 9.62 4.54 -2.72
N LYS A 277 9.60 3.86 -1.56
CA LYS A 277 8.37 3.34 -0.94
C LYS A 277 7.42 4.43 -0.48
N GLY A 278 7.94 5.59 -0.05
CA GLY A 278 7.13 6.77 0.23
C GLY A 278 6.34 7.22 -0.99
N LEU A 279 6.92 7.15 -2.19
CA LEU A 279 6.20 7.46 -3.42
C LEU A 279 5.10 6.42 -3.70
N THR A 280 5.29 5.16 -3.32
CA THR A 280 4.28 4.10 -3.45
C THR A 280 3.11 4.30 -2.49
N PHE A 281 3.37 4.50 -1.20
CA PHE A 281 2.34 4.48 -0.14
C PHE A 281 1.85 5.85 0.30
N ASP A 282 2.74 6.83 0.44
CA ASP A 282 2.37 8.20 0.80
C ASP A 282 2.02 8.98 -0.46
N CYS A 283 1.02 8.53 -1.21
CA CYS A 283 0.55 9.18 -2.42
C CYS A 283 -0.91 9.60 -2.27
N ARG A 284 -1.32 10.61 -3.05
CA ARG A 284 -2.70 11.10 -3.03
C ARG A 284 -3.62 10.24 -3.90
N PHE A 285 -3.13 9.91 -5.09
CA PHE A 285 -3.85 9.12 -6.09
C PHE A 285 -3.26 7.71 -6.19
N SER A 286 -4.13 6.71 -6.09
CA SER A 286 -3.77 5.31 -6.34
C SER A 286 -3.76 5.02 -7.84
N THR A 287 -2.95 4.05 -8.25
CA THR A 287 -3.15 3.36 -9.54
C THR A 287 -4.58 2.83 -9.58
N PRO A 288 -5.36 3.04 -10.67
CA PRO A 288 -6.76 2.65 -10.73
C PRO A 288 -6.87 1.13 -10.65
N PHE A 289 -7.45 0.64 -9.57
CA PHE A 289 -7.41 -0.79 -9.27
C PHE A 289 -8.32 -1.60 -10.19
N SER A 290 -9.41 -1.01 -10.71
CA SER A 290 -10.21 -1.65 -11.77
C SER A 290 -9.37 -1.98 -13.01
N ALA A 291 -8.52 -1.05 -13.46
CA ALA A 291 -7.64 -1.27 -14.62
C ALA A 291 -6.58 -2.36 -14.41
N ILE A 292 -6.28 -2.71 -13.14
CA ILE A 292 -5.42 -3.83 -12.75
C ILE A 292 -6.19 -5.16 -12.84
N LEU A 293 -7.47 -5.15 -12.45
CA LEU A 293 -8.31 -6.36 -12.42
C LEU A 293 -8.88 -6.73 -13.79
N ASP A 294 -8.99 -5.77 -14.71
CA ASP A 294 -9.52 -6.01 -16.06
C ASP A 294 -8.53 -6.71 -17.01
N ARG A 295 -7.25 -6.79 -16.62
CA ARG A 295 -6.17 -7.35 -17.45
C ARG A 295 -5.23 -8.23 -16.62
N PRO A 296 -4.47 -9.15 -17.24
CA PRO A 296 -3.39 -9.83 -16.56
C PRO A 296 -2.40 -8.81 -15.99
N THR A 297 -2.15 -8.91 -14.69
CA THR A 297 -1.25 -8.00 -13.98
C THR A 297 -0.31 -8.76 -13.04
N VAL A 298 0.96 -8.37 -13.03
CA VAL A 298 2.00 -8.89 -12.11
C VAL A 298 2.54 -7.74 -11.27
N LEU A 299 2.49 -7.91 -9.95
CA LEU A 299 3.07 -7.00 -8.96
C LEU A 299 4.32 -7.65 -8.35
N GLU A 300 5.47 -7.03 -8.60
CA GLU A 300 6.78 -7.52 -8.19
C GLU A 300 7.28 -6.75 -6.97
N LEU A 301 7.18 -7.38 -5.81
CA LEU A 301 7.46 -6.76 -4.53
C LEU A 301 8.92 -6.99 -4.09
N SER A 302 9.78 -7.50 -4.97
CA SER A 302 11.21 -7.73 -4.69
C SER A 302 11.98 -6.44 -4.36
N HIS A 303 11.49 -5.29 -4.82
CA HIS A 303 12.03 -3.96 -4.53
C HIS A 303 11.41 -3.28 -3.30
N VAL A 304 10.39 -3.88 -2.69
CA VAL A 304 9.89 -3.47 -1.37
C VAL A 304 10.84 -4.02 -0.31
N GLY A 305 11.16 -3.22 0.69
CA GLY A 305 12.26 -3.48 1.62
C GLY A 305 11.99 -4.66 2.54
N SER A 306 11.34 -4.38 3.68
CA SER A 306 11.17 -5.37 4.76
C SER A 306 10.00 -6.32 4.52
N ASP A 307 10.02 -7.46 5.22
CA ASP A 307 8.91 -8.42 5.23
C ASP A 307 7.60 -7.79 5.76
N GLU A 308 7.72 -6.85 6.70
CA GLU A 308 6.59 -6.09 7.25
C GLU A 308 5.99 -5.15 6.19
N GLU A 309 6.83 -4.43 5.42
CA GLU A 309 6.40 -3.56 4.33
C GLU A 309 5.71 -4.36 3.20
N LYS A 310 6.23 -5.56 2.89
CA LYS A 310 5.61 -6.48 1.92
C LYS A 310 4.27 -6.98 2.42
N SER A 311 4.19 -7.40 3.69
CA SER A 311 2.94 -7.83 4.32
C SER A 311 1.89 -6.71 4.32
N PHE A 312 2.30 -5.47 4.63
CA PHE A 312 1.45 -4.29 4.56
C PHE A 312 0.87 -4.08 3.14
N LEU A 313 1.72 -4.10 2.10
CA LEU A 313 1.26 -3.96 0.72
C LEU A 313 0.33 -5.10 0.31
N MET A 314 0.67 -6.35 0.62
CA MET A 314 -0.20 -7.51 0.34
C MET A 314 -1.58 -7.35 1.00
N GLY A 315 -1.62 -6.91 2.26
CA GLY A 315 -2.86 -6.63 2.98
C GLY A 315 -3.68 -5.52 2.32
N LEU A 316 -3.04 -4.41 1.90
CA LEU A 316 -3.72 -3.33 1.17
C LEU A 316 -4.31 -3.81 -0.15
N LEU A 317 -3.57 -4.63 -0.92
CA LEU A 317 -4.04 -5.15 -2.19
C LEU A 317 -5.26 -6.07 -2.01
N LEU A 318 -5.25 -6.95 -1.00
CA LEU A 318 -6.39 -7.81 -0.68
C LEU A 318 -7.59 -7.02 -0.17
N MET A 319 -7.37 -6.04 0.69
CA MET A 319 -8.43 -5.15 1.16
C MET A 319 -9.09 -4.41 -0.02
N ARG A 320 -8.29 -3.86 -0.94
CA ARG A 320 -8.80 -3.18 -2.15
C ARG A 320 -9.57 -4.11 -3.07
N LEU A 321 -9.05 -5.31 -3.27
CA LEU A 321 -9.71 -6.34 -4.06
C LEU A 321 -11.08 -6.66 -3.48
N TYR A 322 -11.15 -6.89 -2.16
CA TYR A 322 -12.40 -7.17 -1.45
C TYR A 322 -13.40 -6.02 -1.60
N GLU A 323 -12.99 -4.78 -1.29
CA GLU A 323 -13.86 -3.59 -1.40
C GLU A 323 -14.46 -3.42 -2.80
N ILE A 324 -13.66 -3.62 -3.85
CA ILE A 324 -14.14 -3.48 -5.23
C ILE A 324 -15.08 -4.63 -5.60
N ARG A 325 -14.76 -5.86 -5.22
CA ARG A 325 -15.58 -7.04 -5.53
C ARG A 325 -16.92 -7.01 -4.79
N GLU A 326 -16.90 -6.67 -3.50
CA GLU A 326 -18.11 -6.47 -2.69
C GLU A 326 -19.03 -5.41 -3.28
N SER A 327 -18.47 -4.28 -3.74
CA SER A 327 -19.26 -3.22 -4.39
C SER A 327 -19.92 -3.65 -5.71
N GLY A 328 -19.38 -4.70 -6.36
CA GLY A 328 -19.93 -5.28 -7.59
C GLY A 328 -21.07 -6.27 -7.34
N GLY A 329 -21.21 -6.79 -6.12
CA GLY A 329 -22.23 -7.79 -5.76
C GLY A 329 -21.92 -9.21 -6.22
N ASP A 330 -22.86 -10.12 -5.93
CA ASP A 330 -22.70 -11.56 -6.19
C ASP A 330 -22.63 -11.90 -7.68
N VAL A 331 -21.67 -12.76 -8.05
CA VAL A 331 -21.48 -13.24 -9.42
C VAL A 331 -21.32 -14.77 -9.42
N PRO A 332 -22.14 -15.51 -10.21
CA PRO A 332 -22.17 -16.97 -10.16
C PRO A 332 -20.99 -17.66 -10.86
N HIS A 333 -20.19 -16.91 -11.63
CA HIS A 333 -19.07 -17.42 -12.43
C HIS A 333 -17.79 -16.66 -12.10
N ILE A 334 -16.65 -17.30 -12.37
CA ILE A 334 -15.36 -16.67 -12.16
C ILE A 334 -15.17 -15.43 -13.04
N GLN A 335 -14.80 -14.32 -12.41
CA GLN A 335 -14.49 -13.06 -13.07
C GLN A 335 -12.98 -12.82 -13.13
N HIS A 336 -12.26 -13.23 -12.10
CA HIS A 336 -10.85 -12.91 -11.94
C HIS A 336 -10.17 -13.86 -10.95
N VAL A 337 -8.85 -14.00 -11.07
CA VAL A 337 -8.03 -14.81 -10.16
C VAL A 337 -6.88 -14.02 -9.57
N THR A 338 -6.74 -14.02 -8.25
CA THR A 338 -5.57 -13.47 -7.56
C THR A 338 -4.64 -14.58 -7.07
N LEU A 339 -3.39 -14.60 -7.55
CA LEU A 339 -2.32 -15.49 -7.08
C LEU A 339 -1.42 -14.77 -6.07
N ILE A 340 -1.28 -15.35 -4.88
CA ILE A 340 -0.47 -14.80 -3.78
C ILE A 340 0.66 -15.77 -3.45
N GLU A 341 1.89 -15.39 -3.80
CA GLU A 341 3.09 -16.11 -3.36
C GLU A 341 3.46 -15.73 -1.93
N GLU A 342 3.96 -16.69 -1.15
CA GLU A 342 4.38 -16.52 0.26
C GLU A 342 3.30 -15.87 1.13
N ALA A 343 2.05 -16.31 0.97
CA ALA A 343 0.90 -15.77 1.70
C ALA A 343 1.05 -15.87 3.23
N HIS A 344 1.89 -16.76 3.76
CA HIS A 344 2.22 -16.83 5.19
C HIS A 344 2.79 -15.52 5.78
N ARG A 345 3.23 -14.58 4.95
CA ARG A 345 3.66 -13.24 5.37
C ARG A 345 2.51 -12.41 5.95
N LEU A 346 1.31 -12.60 5.40
CA LEU A 346 0.08 -11.92 5.82
C LEU A 346 -0.81 -12.87 6.64
N LEU A 347 -1.08 -14.06 6.11
CA LEU A 347 -1.99 -15.07 6.66
C LEU A 347 -1.25 -16.01 7.61
N ARG A 348 -0.47 -15.45 8.54
CA ARG A 348 0.39 -16.23 9.43
C ARG A 348 -0.44 -16.90 10.52
N ARG A 349 -0.15 -18.18 10.82
CA ARG A 349 -0.64 -18.83 12.04
C ARG A 349 -0.17 -18.06 13.28
N VAL A 350 -1.12 -17.62 14.10
CA VAL A 350 -0.86 -16.97 15.37
C VAL A 350 -1.15 -17.98 16.50
N SER A 351 -0.25 -18.10 17.47
CA SER A 351 -0.48 -18.95 18.64
C SER A 351 -1.48 -18.30 19.59
N SER A 352 -2.42 -19.08 20.09
CA SER A 352 -3.41 -18.70 21.10
C SER A 352 -2.80 -18.52 22.51
N ASP A 353 -1.49 -18.71 22.68
CA ASP A 353 -0.79 -18.79 23.97
C ASP A 353 -0.31 -17.44 24.55
N VAL A 354 -0.79 -16.30 24.05
CA VAL A 354 -0.54 -15.00 24.71
C VAL A 354 -1.68 -14.75 25.69
N GLY A 355 -1.32 -14.68 26.98
CA GLY A 355 -2.23 -14.78 28.13
C GLY A 355 -3.56 -14.03 28.03
N ALA A 356 -4.59 -14.66 28.60
CA ALA A 356 -6.02 -14.37 28.53
C ALA A 356 -6.51 -12.93 28.88
N ASN A 357 -5.62 -11.97 29.14
CA ASN A 357 -5.96 -10.62 29.60
C ASN A 357 -5.58 -9.48 28.64
N SER A 358 -5.05 -9.75 27.44
CA SER A 358 -4.95 -8.73 26.38
C SER A 358 -5.16 -9.36 25.02
N GLY A 359 -6.23 -8.96 24.32
CA GLY A 359 -6.52 -9.41 22.96
C GLY A 359 -5.31 -9.21 22.04
N ASN A 360 -5.05 -10.18 21.16
CA ASN A 360 -3.92 -10.15 20.23
C ASN A 360 -4.38 -9.50 18.90
N PRO A 361 -4.06 -8.22 18.63
CA PRO A 361 -4.56 -7.51 17.45
C PRO A 361 -4.16 -8.18 16.14
N ARG A 362 -3.01 -8.86 16.14
CA ARG A 362 -2.54 -9.61 14.97
C ARG A 362 -3.38 -10.85 14.70
N ALA A 363 -3.81 -11.56 15.74
CA ALA A 363 -4.69 -12.72 15.58
C ALA A 363 -6.04 -12.29 14.97
N GLN A 364 -6.64 -11.22 15.53
CA GLN A 364 -7.87 -10.64 15.02
C GLN A 364 -7.72 -10.18 13.56
N ALA A 365 -6.60 -9.53 13.22
CA ALA A 365 -6.34 -9.12 11.84
C ALA A 365 -6.24 -10.30 10.87
N VAL A 366 -5.54 -11.38 11.25
CA VAL A 366 -5.46 -12.60 10.43
C VAL A 366 -6.84 -13.24 10.24
N GLU A 367 -7.68 -13.24 11.28
CA GLU A 367 -9.06 -13.70 11.20
C GLU A 367 -9.87 -12.86 10.20
N THR A 368 -9.78 -11.53 10.26
CA THR A 368 -10.41 -10.64 9.27
C THR A 368 -10.01 -10.99 7.84
N PHE A 369 -8.71 -11.23 7.56
CA PHE A 369 -8.27 -11.63 6.22
C PHE A 369 -8.75 -13.03 5.81
N CYS A 370 -8.89 -13.97 6.76
CA CYS A 370 -9.45 -15.29 6.47
C CYS A 370 -10.94 -15.21 6.12
N ASN A 371 -11.69 -14.32 6.79
CA ASN A 371 -13.09 -14.05 6.47
C ASN A 371 -13.24 -13.40 5.09
N ILE A 372 -12.40 -12.40 4.79
CA ILE A 372 -12.31 -11.79 3.45
C ILE A 372 -12.12 -12.87 2.38
N LEU A 373 -11.18 -13.81 2.58
CA LEU A 373 -10.97 -14.90 1.63
C LEU A 373 -12.22 -15.78 1.49
N ALA A 374 -12.90 -16.12 2.58
CA ALA A 374 -14.10 -16.95 2.53
C ALA A 374 -15.30 -16.29 1.84
N GLU A 375 -15.41 -14.96 1.91
CA GLU A 375 -16.52 -14.18 1.36
C GLU A 375 -16.29 -13.80 -0.11
N ILE A 376 -15.06 -13.49 -0.50
CA ILE A 376 -14.74 -12.96 -1.83
C ILE A 376 -15.10 -13.92 -2.98
N ARG A 377 -15.23 -15.22 -2.68
CA ARG A 377 -15.72 -16.24 -3.63
C ARG A 377 -17.11 -15.95 -4.19
N ALA A 378 -17.99 -15.31 -3.40
CA ALA A 378 -19.35 -14.98 -3.81
C ALA A 378 -19.37 -13.94 -4.95
N TYR A 379 -18.30 -13.16 -5.06
CA TYR A 379 -18.14 -12.08 -6.03
C TYR A 379 -17.36 -12.51 -7.28
N GLY A 380 -17.23 -13.82 -7.52
CA GLY A 380 -16.52 -14.38 -8.67
C GLY A 380 -14.99 -14.22 -8.62
N GLU A 381 -14.40 -13.98 -7.44
CA GLU A 381 -12.95 -13.85 -7.26
C GLU A 381 -12.35 -15.18 -6.80
N GLY A 382 -11.52 -15.79 -7.65
CA GLY A 382 -10.70 -16.95 -7.28
C GLY A 382 -9.40 -16.51 -6.61
N VAL A 383 -8.93 -17.27 -5.61
CA VAL A 383 -7.64 -16.99 -4.95
C VAL A 383 -6.77 -18.22 -5.02
N ILE A 384 -5.55 -18.07 -5.51
CA ILE A 384 -4.55 -19.12 -5.51
C ILE A 384 -3.47 -18.73 -4.49
N VAL A 385 -3.31 -19.52 -3.45
CA VAL A 385 -2.24 -19.34 -2.46
C VAL A 385 -1.07 -20.26 -2.83
N ALA A 386 0.12 -19.70 -3.02
CA ALA A 386 1.34 -20.47 -3.25
C ALA A 386 2.30 -20.31 -2.06
N ASP A 387 2.61 -21.40 -1.37
CA ASP A 387 3.48 -21.35 -0.18
C ASP A 387 4.45 -22.53 -0.10
N GLN A 388 5.53 -22.33 0.67
CA GLN A 388 6.55 -23.34 0.90
C GLN A 388 6.31 -24.14 2.19
N ILE A 389 5.72 -23.50 3.21
CA ILE A 389 5.59 -24.06 4.56
C ILE A 389 4.13 -23.95 4.99
N PRO A 390 3.29 -24.97 4.71
CA PRO A 390 1.84 -24.91 4.98
C PRO A 390 1.52 -24.72 6.47
N THR A 391 2.36 -25.21 7.39
CA THR A 391 2.16 -25.02 8.84
C THR A 391 2.26 -23.56 9.29
N LYS A 392 2.94 -22.69 8.52
CA LYS A 392 2.99 -21.25 8.80
C LYS A 392 1.70 -20.51 8.40
N LEU A 393 0.87 -21.10 7.55
CA LEU A 393 -0.40 -20.52 7.15
C LEU A 393 -1.46 -20.69 8.25
N ALA A 394 -2.38 -19.73 8.32
CA ALA A 394 -3.58 -19.84 9.12
C ALA A 394 -4.35 -21.11 8.73
N PRO A 395 -4.86 -21.90 9.71
CA PRO A 395 -5.57 -23.15 9.43
C PRO A 395 -6.73 -23.00 8.45
N ASP A 396 -7.40 -21.85 8.46
CA ASP A 396 -8.58 -21.60 7.62
C ASP A 396 -8.22 -21.50 6.14
N VAL A 397 -6.99 -21.09 5.80
CA VAL A 397 -6.50 -21.10 4.41
C VAL A 397 -6.40 -22.54 3.88
N LEU A 398 -5.96 -23.49 4.71
CA LEU A 398 -5.88 -24.90 4.30
C LEU A 398 -7.27 -25.54 4.19
N LYS A 399 -8.22 -25.13 5.03
CA LYS A 399 -9.59 -25.66 5.03
C LYS A 399 -10.46 -25.09 3.91
N ASN A 400 -10.37 -23.78 3.66
CA ASN A 400 -11.24 -23.05 2.75
C ASN A 400 -10.75 -23.05 1.30
N THR A 401 -9.67 -23.77 0.99
CA THR A 401 -9.18 -23.96 -0.39
C THR A 401 -9.68 -25.28 -0.95
N ASN A 402 -10.45 -25.25 -2.04
CA ASN A 402 -10.96 -26.45 -2.70
C ASN A 402 -9.84 -27.25 -3.37
N LEU A 403 -9.18 -26.63 -4.36
CA LEU A 403 -8.09 -27.26 -5.08
C LEU A 403 -6.81 -27.24 -4.25
N LYS A 404 -6.17 -28.39 -4.06
CA LYS A 404 -4.89 -28.52 -3.37
C LYS A 404 -3.89 -29.24 -4.26
N ILE A 405 -2.76 -28.60 -4.52
CA ILE A 405 -1.66 -29.12 -5.34
C ILE A 405 -0.41 -29.20 -4.46
N LEU A 406 -0.05 -30.42 -4.09
CA LEU A 406 1.08 -30.74 -3.22
C LEU A 406 2.26 -31.26 -4.03
N HIS A 407 3.24 -30.41 -4.25
CA HIS A 407 4.57 -30.82 -4.71
C HIS A 407 5.38 -31.40 -3.55
N ARG A 408 6.62 -31.84 -3.82
CA ARG A 408 7.52 -32.40 -2.81
C ARG A 408 7.63 -31.52 -1.54
N ILE A 409 7.40 -32.14 -0.38
CA ILE A 409 7.63 -31.60 0.97
C ILE A 409 8.37 -32.64 1.83
N VAL A 410 9.30 -32.18 2.67
CA VAL A 410 10.20 -33.04 3.47
C VAL A 410 9.96 -32.92 4.99
N ALA A 411 9.40 -31.83 5.48
CA ALA A 411 9.07 -31.70 6.90
C ALA A 411 7.84 -32.57 7.24
N ASP A 412 7.84 -33.21 8.42
CA ASP A 412 6.81 -34.18 8.79
C ASP A 412 5.50 -33.52 9.19
N ASP A 413 5.59 -32.47 10.00
CA ASP A 413 4.49 -31.59 10.39
C ASP A 413 3.78 -30.97 9.19
N ASP A 414 4.53 -30.48 8.20
CA ASP A 414 3.96 -29.96 6.95
C ASP A 414 3.24 -31.05 6.15
N ARG A 415 3.78 -32.27 6.13
CA ARG A 415 3.12 -33.43 5.49
C ARG A 415 1.85 -33.83 6.24
N GLU A 416 1.86 -33.85 7.56
CA GLU A 416 0.69 -34.19 8.36
C GLU A 416 -0.43 -33.18 8.17
N ALA A 417 -0.11 -31.88 8.18
CA ALA A 417 -1.08 -30.82 7.91
C ALA A 417 -1.73 -30.97 6.53
N MET A 418 -0.93 -31.22 5.48
CA MET A 418 -1.45 -31.43 4.13
C MET A 418 -2.18 -32.78 3.98
N ALA A 419 -1.73 -33.84 4.66
CA ALA A 419 -2.40 -35.13 4.63
C ALA A 419 -3.81 -35.06 5.21
N GLY A 420 -3.99 -34.35 6.33
CA GLY A 420 -5.32 -34.10 6.89
C GLY A 420 -6.20 -33.25 5.96
N ALA A 421 -5.61 -32.29 5.25
CA ALA A 421 -6.35 -31.39 4.37
C ALA A 421 -6.69 -31.97 2.99
N MET A 422 -6.03 -33.07 2.58
CA MET A 422 -6.17 -33.72 1.27
C MET A 422 -6.64 -35.19 1.38
N ASN A 423 -6.97 -35.69 2.57
CA ASN A 423 -7.33 -37.09 2.80
C ASN A 423 -6.25 -38.10 2.34
N LEU A 424 -4.97 -37.82 2.63
CA LEU A 424 -3.86 -38.73 2.27
C LEU A 424 -3.71 -39.87 3.28
N GLY A 425 -3.61 -41.10 2.77
CA GLY A 425 -3.21 -42.26 3.57
C GLY A 425 -1.72 -42.21 3.98
N ARG A 426 -1.34 -42.96 5.03
CA ARG A 426 0.07 -43.04 5.49
C ARG A 426 1.08 -43.43 4.39
N PRO A 427 0.79 -44.37 3.47
CA PRO A 427 1.69 -44.66 2.36
C PRO A 427 1.85 -43.48 1.39
N GLN A 428 0.75 -42.81 1.03
CA GLN A 428 0.73 -41.64 0.15
C GLN A 428 1.49 -40.47 0.77
N GLN A 429 1.28 -40.19 2.06
CA GLN A 429 2.01 -39.16 2.81
C GLN A 429 3.53 -39.38 2.73
N ARG A 430 4.00 -40.63 2.92
CA ARG A 430 5.44 -40.95 2.77
C ARG A 430 5.93 -40.76 1.34
N ALA A 431 5.11 -41.09 0.34
CA ALA A 431 5.47 -40.95 -1.07
C ALA A 431 5.73 -39.49 -1.47
N VAL A 432 5.07 -38.51 -0.83
CA VAL A 432 5.27 -37.06 -1.06
C VAL A 432 6.74 -36.64 -0.95
N THR A 433 7.52 -37.29 -0.07
CA THR A 433 8.95 -36.98 0.11
C THR A 433 9.82 -37.32 -1.11
N SER A 434 9.34 -38.28 -1.91
CA SER A 434 10.05 -38.85 -3.06
C SER A 434 9.57 -38.30 -4.41
N LEU A 435 8.67 -37.31 -4.40
CA LEU A 435 8.16 -36.69 -5.63
C LEU A 435 9.29 -36.00 -6.40
N SER A 436 9.40 -36.33 -7.68
CA SER A 436 10.34 -35.67 -8.59
C SER A 436 9.88 -34.25 -8.90
N ARG A 437 10.77 -33.41 -9.43
CA ARG A 437 10.38 -32.08 -9.91
C ARG A 437 9.30 -32.22 -11.00
N GLY A 438 8.21 -31.47 -10.85
CA GLY A 438 7.06 -31.55 -11.75
C GLY A 438 6.09 -32.70 -11.45
N GLU A 439 6.34 -33.51 -10.43
CA GLU A 439 5.31 -34.40 -9.85
C GLU A 439 4.57 -33.66 -8.75
N ALA A 440 3.24 -33.80 -8.74
CA ALA A 440 2.40 -33.25 -7.68
C ALA A 440 1.28 -34.23 -7.33
N VAL A 441 0.90 -34.25 -6.07
CA VAL A 441 -0.34 -34.87 -5.61
C VAL A 441 -1.43 -33.81 -5.65
N VAL A 442 -2.57 -34.11 -6.25
CA VAL A 442 -3.70 -33.19 -6.39
C VAL A 442 -4.92 -33.76 -5.70
N TYR A 443 -5.62 -32.87 -4.99
CA TYR A 443 -6.94 -33.12 -4.44
C TYR A 443 -7.83 -31.93 -4.79
N ALA A 444 -9.09 -32.22 -5.13
CA ALA A 444 -10.14 -31.23 -5.34
C ALA A 444 -11.47 -31.89 -4.98
N GLU A 445 -12.45 -31.10 -4.59
CA GLU A 445 -13.82 -31.58 -4.37
C GLU A 445 -14.34 -32.26 -5.63
N GLY A 446 -14.96 -33.43 -5.46
CA GLY A 446 -15.36 -34.32 -6.55
C GLY A 446 -14.36 -35.44 -6.87
N LEU A 447 -13.15 -35.41 -6.30
CA LEU A 447 -12.24 -36.57 -6.30
C LEU A 447 -12.45 -37.42 -5.06
N ASP A 448 -12.66 -38.73 -5.25
CA ASP A 448 -12.77 -39.70 -4.15
C ASP A 448 -11.44 -39.89 -3.42
N GLU A 449 -10.33 -39.91 -4.17
CA GLU A 449 -8.98 -40.06 -3.66
C GLU A 449 -8.00 -39.08 -4.35
N PRO A 450 -6.91 -38.68 -3.68
CA PRO A 450 -5.87 -37.84 -4.29
C PRO A 450 -5.21 -38.51 -5.49
N ALA A 451 -4.97 -37.73 -6.54
CA ALA A 451 -4.33 -38.19 -7.76
C ALA A 451 -2.86 -37.75 -7.81
N LEU A 452 -1.96 -38.65 -8.23
CA LEU A 452 -0.58 -38.30 -8.54
C LEU A 452 -0.49 -37.89 -10.02
N ILE A 453 0.03 -36.69 -10.29
CA ILE A 453 0.12 -36.16 -11.65
C ILE A 453 1.54 -35.75 -12.04
N ARG A 454 1.80 -35.71 -13.35
CA ARG A 454 2.88 -34.97 -13.99
C ARG A 454 2.35 -33.62 -14.45
N VAL A 455 2.86 -32.55 -13.86
CA VAL A 455 2.61 -31.19 -14.33
C VAL A 455 3.34 -30.99 -15.67
N PRO A 456 2.74 -30.30 -16.66
CA PRO A 456 3.41 -29.99 -17.91
C PRO A 456 4.75 -29.26 -17.70
N PRO A 457 5.71 -29.44 -18.61
CA PRO A 457 7.00 -28.78 -18.49
C PRO A 457 6.86 -27.25 -18.51
N PRO A 458 7.90 -26.52 -18.03
CA PRO A 458 7.90 -25.06 -18.08
C PRO A 458 7.58 -24.52 -19.47
N LEU A 459 6.75 -23.48 -19.52
CA LEU A 459 6.38 -22.81 -20.77
C LEU A 459 7.65 -22.21 -21.40
N ALA A 460 7.89 -22.53 -22.67
CA ALA A 460 8.99 -21.93 -23.43
C ALA A 460 8.66 -20.46 -23.72
N HIS A 461 9.51 -19.54 -23.27
CA HIS A 461 9.31 -18.10 -23.41
C HIS A 461 10.57 -17.41 -23.94
N ALA A 462 10.39 -16.27 -24.61
CA ALA A 462 11.52 -15.39 -24.92
C ALA A 462 12.11 -14.77 -23.63
N ALA A 463 13.37 -14.36 -23.68
CA ALA A 463 13.98 -13.64 -22.58
C ALA A 463 13.31 -12.26 -22.42
N VAL A 464 12.88 -11.93 -21.20
CA VAL A 464 12.23 -10.65 -20.90
C VAL A 464 13.26 -9.65 -20.39
N SER A 465 13.45 -8.57 -21.14
CA SER A 465 14.39 -7.50 -20.78
C SER A 465 13.76 -6.52 -19.78
N LYS A 466 14.61 -5.74 -19.09
CA LYS A 466 14.15 -4.63 -18.24
C LYS A 466 13.31 -3.62 -19.04
N GLN A 467 13.71 -3.35 -20.29
CA GLN A 467 13.02 -2.43 -21.19
C GLN A 467 11.60 -2.90 -21.57
N ALA A 468 11.39 -4.23 -21.66
CA ALA A 468 10.05 -4.77 -21.88
C ALA A 468 9.12 -4.40 -20.70
N VAL A 469 9.58 -4.61 -19.46
CA VAL A 469 8.83 -4.23 -18.24
C VAL A 469 8.55 -2.72 -18.23
N GLU A 470 9.57 -1.89 -18.45
CA GLU A 470 9.45 -0.42 -18.52
C GLU A 470 8.40 0.01 -19.58
N SER A 471 8.39 -0.65 -20.74
CA SER A 471 7.45 -0.34 -21.83
C SER A 471 5.99 -0.64 -21.48
N THR A 472 5.72 -1.73 -20.76
CA THR A 472 4.36 -2.08 -20.32
C THR A 472 3.82 -1.07 -19.32
N ALA A 473 4.65 -0.68 -18.33
CA ALA A 473 4.29 0.35 -17.36
C ALA A 473 4.08 1.71 -18.05
N ALA A 474 4.97 2.10 -18.98
CA ALA A 474 4.81 3.33 -19.74
C ALA A 474 3.53 3.34 -20.59
N ALA A 475 3.14 2.20 -21.17
CA ALA A 475 1.87 2.07 -21.89
C ALA A 475 0.67 2.31 -20.98
N PHE A 476 0.68 1.76 -19.76
CA PHE A 476 -0.36 1.99 -18.77
C PHE A 476 -0.45 3.47 -18.35
N TYR A 477 0.69 4.09 -18.03
CA TYR A 477 0.73 5.46 -17.51
C TYR A 477 0.52 6.54 -18.57
N ARG A 478 0.55 6.21 -19.87
CA ARG A 478 0.06 7.12 -20.92
C ARG A 478 -1.42 7.44 -20.77
N ALA A 479 -2.22 6.49 -20.25
CA ALA A 479 -3.64 6.69 -20.01
C ALA A 479 -3.97 7.15 -18.58
N HIS A 480 -3.05 6.97 -17.62
CA HIS A 480 -3.28 7.17 -16.18
C HIS A 480 -2.19 8.01 -15.51
N SER A 481 -1.68 9.03 -16.21
CA SER A 481 -0.53 9.84 -15.78
C SER A 481 -0.75 10.58 -14.45
N GLU A 482 -2.01 10.91 -14.13
CA GLU A 482 -2.44 11.57 -12.91
C GLU A 482 -2.10 10.76 -11.65
N CYS A 483 -2.04 9.44 -11.75
CA CYS A 483 -1.70 8.56 -10.63
C CYS A 483 -0.24 8.71 -10.22
N LEU A 484 0.62 9.16 -11.13
CA LEU A 484 2.00 9.46 -10.81
C LEU A 484 2.13 10.77 -10.04
N ALA A 485 1.16 11.69 -10.09
CA ALA A 485 1.22 12.97 -9.41
C ALA A 485 1.23 12.81 -7.87
N GLN A 486 2.25 13.36 -7.21
CA GLN A 486 2.32 13.39 -5.74
C GLN A 486 1.60 14.59 -5.15
N PHE A 487 1.49 15.66 -5.94
CA PHE A 487 0.88 16.92 -5.56
C PHE A 487 0.01 17.44 -6.72
N THR A 488 -0.95 18.29 -6.40
CA THR A 488 -1.86 18.98 -7.33
C THR A 488 -1.13 19.70 -8.46
N GLY A 489 0.01 20.35 -8.19
CA GLY A 489 0.82 21.03 -9.21
C GLY A 489 1.79 20.16 -10.01
N CYS A 490 1.79 18.84 -9.81
CA CYS A 490 2.66 17.94 -10.59
C CYS A 490 2.31 17.90 -12.09
N THR A 491 1.09 18.31 -12.49
CA THR A 491 0.66 18.39 -13.90
C THR A 491 1.58 19.26 -14.76
N HIS A 492 2.20 20.27 -14.17
CA HIS A 492 3.13 21.17 -14.86
C HIS A 492 4.61 20.72 -14.76
N CYS A 493 4.90 19.65 -14.00
CA CYS A 493 6.26 19.21 -13.75
C CYS A 493 6.84 18.42 -14.92
N ARG A 494 7.98 18.86 -15.47
CA ARG A 494 8.71 18.12 -16.54
C ARG A 494 9.37 16.82 -16.05
N ASN A 495 9.60 16.70 -14.74
CA ASN A 495 10.25 15.56 -14.08
C ASN A 495 9.33 14.97 -13.00
N VAL A 496 8.12 14.55 -13.39
CA VAL A 496 7.08 14.07 -12.47
C VAL A 496 7.69 13.07 -11.49
N CYS A 497 7.66 13.45 -10.20
CA CYS A 497 8.02 12.62 -9.05
C CYS A 497 9.47 12.16 -8.93
N LYS A 498 10.38 12.68 -9.75
CA LYS A 498 11.83 12.49 -9.57
C LYS A 498 12.33 13.09 -8.24
N HIS A 499 11.77 14.22 -7.83
CA HIS A 499 12.23 15.01 -6.68
C HIS A 499 11.32 14.93 -5.45
N ALA A 500 10.14 14.32 -5.56
CA ALA A 500 9.11 14.35 -4.52
C ALA A 500 9.59 13.73 -3.19
N ALA A 501 10.31 12.60 -3.25
CA ALA A 501 10.84 11.94 -2.05
C ALA A 501 11.85 12.83 -1.28
N ARG A 502 12.62 13.67 -1.99
CA ARG A 502 13.57 14.61 -1.37
C ARG A 502 12.83 15.78 -0.72
N VAL A 503 11.85 16.34 -1.42
CA VAL A 503 11.12 17.54 -1.00
C VAL A 503 10.22 17.29 0.23
N LYS A 504 9.54 16.14 0.30
CA LYS A 504 8.62 15.81 1.41
C LYS A 504 9.27 15.81 2.80
N ARG A 505 10.58 15.57 2.91
CA ARG A 505 11.29 15.53 4.20
C ARG A 505 11.69 16.89 4.77
N SER A 506 11.66 17.94 3.94
CA SER A 506 12.35 19.18 4.25
C SER A 506 11.49 20.21 4.97
N LEU A 507 10.16 20.14 4.88
CA LEU A 507 9.30 21.25 5.31
C LEU A 507 8.64 21.02 6.68
N ARG A 508 8.72 22.04 7.54
CA ARG A 508 7.95 22.17 8.79
C ARG A 508 6.81 23.17 8.59
N SER A 509 5.58 22.81 8.96
CA SER A 509 4.33 23.49 8.55
C SER A 509 4.26 24.98 8.89
N GLU A 510 4.56 25.37 10.14
CA GLU A 510 4.21 26.72 10.62
C GLU A 510 4.96 27.84 9.87
N SER A 511 6.26 27.68 9.66
CA SER A 511 7.08 28.67 8.92
C SER A 511 6.77 28.71 7.42
N VAL A 512 6.25 27.62 6.87
CA VAL A 512 5.96 27.45 5.45
C VAL A 512 4.68 28.18 5.08
N PHE A 513 3.60 27.95 5.84
CA PHE A 513 2.34 28.67 5.68
C PHE A 513 2.57 30.18 5.70
N THR A 514 3.34 30.66 6.67
CA THR A 514 3.72 32.07 6.79
C THR A 514 4.22 32.68 5.50
N ALA A 515 5.25 32.07 4.93
CA ALA A 515 5.96 32.64 3.80
C ALA A 515 5.12 32.54 2.54
N ALA A 516 4.39 31.43 2.35
CA ALA A 516 3.47 31.25 1.24
C ALA A 516 2.27 32.21 1.32
N TRP A 517 1.70 32.38 2.50
CA TRP A 517 0.58 33.29 2.74
C TRP A 517 1.01 34.75 2.60
N ALA A 518 2.22 35.10 3.04
CA ALA A 518 2.78 36.44 2.82
C ALA A 518 2.89 36.78 1.32
N VAL A 519 3.22 35.81 0.45
CA VAL A 519 3.18 36.00 -1.00
C VAL A 519 1.75 36.26 -1.48
N CYS A 520 0.78 35.47 -1.04
CA CYS A 520 -0.63 35.65 -1.42
C CYS A 520 -1.15 37.03 -1.02
N VAL A 521 -0.83 37.48 0.19
CA VAL A 521 -1.23 38.79 0.71
C VAL A 521 -0.50 39.94 0.00
N ALA A 522 0.79 39.79 -0.32
CA ALA A 522 1.53 40.76 -1.13
C ALA A 522 0.89 40.92 -2.53
N CYS A 523 0.46 39.84 -3.16
CA CYS A 523 -0.23 39.88 -4.46
C CYS A 523 -1.54 40.68 -4.44
N VAL A 524 -2.17 40.83 -3.27
CA VAL A 524 -3.43 41.56 -3.09
C VAL A 524 -3.21 43.07 -3.03
N SER A 525 -2.16 43.52 -2.33
CA SER A 525 -1.89 44.95 -2.11
C SER A 525 -0.84 45.55 -3.05
N ASP A 526 0.10 44.75 -3.56
CA ASP A 526 1.15 45.19 -4.49
C ASP A 526 1.18 44.29 -5.75
N PRO A 527 0.26 44.49 -6.71
CA PRO A 527 0.16 43.71 -7.95
C PRO A 527 1.45 43.65 -8.77
N LYS A 528 2.31 44.67 -8.69
CA LYS A 528 3.52 44.75 -9.52
C LYS A 528 4.69 43.95 -8.96
N SER A 529 4.60 43.41 -7.73
CA SER A 529 5.67 42.59 -7.13
C SER A 529 5.68 41.13 -7.61
N ILE A 530 4.82 40.76 -8.57
CA ILE A 530 4.64 39.40 -9.10
C ILE A 530 5.93 38.80 -9.69
N THR A 531 6.84 39.63 -10.19
CA THR A 531 8.07 39.16 -10.88
C THR A 531 9.11 38.56 -9.94
N LEU A 532 9.06 38.80 -8.63
CA LEU A 532 10.09 38.39 -7.66
C LEU A 532 9.59 37.40 -6.59
N THR A 533 8.32 36.97 -6.66
CA THR A 533 7.68 36.17 -5.61
C THR A 533 8.18 34.72 -5.49
N PRO A 534 8.45 33.96 -6.58
CA PRO A 534 8.88 32.56 -6.45
C PRO A 534 10.31 32.43 -5.94
N GLU A 535 11.24 33.24 -6.47
CA GLU A 535 12.65 33.24 -6.05
C GLU A 535 12.80 33.60 -4.57
N TRP A 536 12.07 34.63 -4.12
CA TRP A 536 12.07 35.02 -2.72
C TRP A 536 11.53 33.91 -1.80
N LEU A 537 10.40 33.29 -2.17
CA LEU A 537 9.78 32.23 -1.37
C LEU A 537 10.71 31.01 -1.27
N PHE A 538 11.31 30.63 -2.40
CA PHE A 538 12.31 29.57 -2.45
C PHE A 538 13.53 29.94 -1.61
N ALA A 539 14.14 31.11 -1.79
CA ALA A 539 15.30 31.54 -1.00
C ALA A 539 15.01 31.58 0.52
N LYS A 540 13.81 32.00 0.91
CA LYS A 540 13.37 32.10 2.32
C LYS A 540 13.18 30.73 2.99
N LEU A 541 12.59 29.77 2.28
CA LEU A 541 12.26 28.45 2.84
C LEU A 541 13.31 27.39 2.51
N ALA A 542 13.82 27.33 1.29
CA ALA A 542 14.72 26.27 0.80
C ALA A 542 16.08 26.29 1.48
N ARG A 543 16.74 27.45 1.64
CA ARG A 543 18.09 27.53 2.22
C ARG A 543 18.18 26.94 3.64
N LYS A 544 17.11 27.09 4.44
CA LYS A 544 17.02 26.55 5.80
C LYS A 544 16.67 25.06 5.85
N ASN A 545 15.90 24.58 4.87
CA ASN A 545 15.20 23.30 4.93
C ASN A 545 15.78 22.21 4.00
N LEU A 546 16.45 22.60 2.92
CA LEU A 546 16.99 21.67 1.91
C LEU A 546 18.50 21.41 2.04
N GLY A 547 19.16 22.02 3.04
CA GLY A 547 20.54 21.70 3.45
C GLY A 547 21.49 21.48 2.27
N ILE A 548 22.05 22.57 1.72
CA ILE A 548 22.99 22.59 0.58
C ILE A 548 22.27 22.47 -0.78
N LEU A 549 21.90 23.62 -1.33
CA LEU A 549 21.88 23.84 -2.77
C LEU A 549 22.89 24.95 -3.02
N ASN A 550 24.07 24.59 -3.53
CA ASN A 550 24.98 25.58 -4.13
C ASN A 550 24.27 26.14 -5.37
N GLU A 551 24.28 27.47 -5.50
CA GLU A 551 23.52 28.29 -6.45
C GLU A 551 23.78 28.01 -7.95
N SER A 552 24.58 27.00 -8.29
CA SER A 552 24.99 26.68 -9.66
C SER A 552 24.42 25.38 -10.23
N GLN A 553 23.70 24.55 -9.45
CA GLN A 553 23.13 23.28 -9.93
C GLN A 553 21.81 22.91 -9.21
N SER A 554 20.77 23.77 -9.24
CA SER A 554 19.43 23.25 -8.92
C SER A 554 18.95 22.39 -10.11
N PRO A 555 18.74 21.08 -9.95
CA PRO A 555 18.32 20.24 -11.06
C PRO A 555 16.91 20.62 -11.50
N ASP A 556 16.70 20.73 -12.82
CA ASP A 556 15.41 21.07 -13.45
C ASP A 556 14.23 20.40 -12.71
N GLY A 557 13.30 21.22 -12.20
CA GLY A 557 12.06 20.79 -11.54
C GLY A 557 12.12 20.53 -10.03
N LEU A 558 13.27 20.60 -9.36
CA LEU A 558 13.34 20.48 -7.89
C LEU A 558 12.64 21.66 -7.20
N GLU A 559 12.90 22.88 -7.67
CA GLU A 559 12.30 24.12 -7.18
C GLU A 559 10.78 24.11 -7.35
N TRP A 560 10.31 23.70 -8.53
CA TRP A 560 8.88 23.55 -8.81
C TRP A 560 8.22 22.53 -7.88
N CYS A 561 8.84 21.37 -7.69
CA CYS A 561 8.36 20.33 -6.78
C CYS A 561 8.26 20.86 -5.33
N PHE A 562 9.25 21.62 -4.89
CA PHE A 562 9.27 22.28 -3.58
C PHE A 562 8.15 23.31 -3.44
N LEU A 563 8.00 24.21 -4.41
CA LEU A 563 6.92 25.21 -4.41
C LEU A 563 5.55 24.54 -4.37
N THR A 564 5.36 23.45 -5.12
CA THR A 564 4.09 22.71 -5.12
C THR A 564 3.75 22.16 -3.74
N LEU A 565 4.72 21.58 -3.02
CA LEU A 565 4.49 21.13 -1.65
C LEU A 565 4.17 22.29 -0.70
N VAL A 566 4.87 23.43 -0.85
CA VAL A 566 4.60 24.64 -0.07
C VAL A 566 3.16 25.13 -0.27
N ILE A 567 2.68 25.11 -1.51
CA ILE A 567 1.30 25.49 -1.86
C ILE A 567 0.29 24.57 -1.18
N GLU A 568 0.50 23.24 -1.22
CA GLU A 568 -0.42 22.30 -0.57
C GLU A 568 -0.47 22.49 0.95
N ILE A 569 0.69 22.62 1.60
CA ILE A 569 0.77 22.90 3.05
C ILE A 569 0.04 24.21 3.37
N ALA A 570 0.25 25.25 2.55
CA ALA A 570 -0.36 26.54 2.78
C ALA A 570 -1.88 26.49 2.61
N ALA A 571 -2.37 25.82 1.57
CA ALA A 571 -3.80 25.64 1.34
C ALA A 571 -4.45 24.86 2.51
N TRP A 572 -3.81 23.79 2.99
CA TRP A 572 -4.29 23.03 4.13
C TRP A 572 -4.38 23.85 5.42
N GLU A 573 -3.38 24.70 5.69
CA GLU A 573 -3.43 25.62 6.83
C GLU A 573 -4.53 26.69 6.69
N VAL A 574 -4.86 27.11 5.46
CA VAL A 574 -6.03 27.97 5.23
C VAL A 574 -7.33 27.24 5.57
N HIS A 575 -7.47 25.98 5.19
CA HIS A 575 -8.64 25.16 5.55
C HIS A 575 -8.84 25.14 7.08
N GLN A 576 -7.79 24.77 7.81
CA GLN A 576 -7.81 24.65 9.28
C GLN A 576 -8.10 25.98 10.00
N ARG A 577 -7.51 27.10 9.53
CA ARG A 577 -7.63 28.41 10.21
C ARG A 577 -8.89 29.19 9.87
N PHE A 578 -9.42 29.00 8.66
CA PHE A 578 -10.53 29.80 8.14
C PHE A 578 -11.82 29.00 7.94
N GLY A 579 -11.84 27.70 8.29
CA GLY A 579 -13.04 26.85 8.24
C GLY A 579 -13.62 26.71 6.83
N ARG A 580 -12.73 26.61 5.82
CA ARG A 580 -13.14 26.55 4.40
C ARG A 580 -13.51 25.13 4.00
N THR A 581 -14.26 24.97 2.92
CA THR A 581 -14.54 23.63 2.40
C THR A 581 -13.29 23.07 1.69
N LEU A 582 -13.18 21.75 1.52
CA LEU A 582 -12.06 21.13 0.80
C LEU A 582 -12.05 21.52 -0.68
N ALA A 583 -13.20 21.73 -1.31
CA ALA A 583 -13.30 22.24 -2.67
C ALA A 583 -12.72 23.67 -2.78
N GLN A 584 -13.03 24.55 -1.84
CA GLN A 584 -12.44 25.89 -1.77
C GLN A 584 -10.92 25.81 -1.57
N THR A 585 -10.46 24.87 -0.74
CA THR A 585 -9.04 24.64 -0.46
C THR A 585 -8.29 24.14 -1.70
N ALA A 586 -8.86 23.17 -2.43
CA ALA A 586 -8.30 22.66 -3.67
C ALA A 586 -8.25 23.74 -4.77
N ARG A 587 -9.27 24.60 -4.84
CA ARG A 587 -9.33 25.74 -5.75
C ARG A 587 -8.21 26.75 -5.44
N LEU A 588 -8.02 27.09 -4.17
CA LEU A 588 -6.91 27.97 -3.75
C LEU A 588 -5.55 27.37 -4.14
N ALA A 589 -5.33 26.08 -3.87
CA ALA A 589 -4.09 25.40 -4.24
C ALA A 589 -3.84 25.44 -5.76
N THR A 590 -4.90 25.28 -6.56
CA THR A 590 -4.84 25.36 -8.03
C THR A 590 -4.49 26.77 -8.50
N LEU A 591 -5.14 27.80 -7.96
CA LEU A 591 -4.85 29.19 -8.30
C LEU A 591 -3.42 29.60 -7.90
N MET A 592 -2.97 29.18 -6.71
CA MET A 592 -1.57 29.37 -6.29
C MET A 592 -0.61 28.66 -7.25
N THR A 593 -0.92 27.42 -7.64
CA THR A 593 -0.10 26.67 -8.61
C THR A 593 0.00 27.40 -9.95
N GLN A 594 -1.13 27.84 -10.52
CA GLN A 594 -1.15 28.60 -11.77
C GLN A 594 -0.35 29.91 -11.67
N PHE A 595 -0.49 30.63 -10.54
CA PHE A 595 0.26 31.84 -10.27
C PHE A 595 1.77 31.59 -10.23
N PHE A 596 2.23 30.61 -9.45
CA PHE A 596 3.65 30.29 -9.35
C PHE A 596 4.20 29.74 -10.67
N TRP A 597 3.40 29.00 -11.45
CA TRP A 597 3.81 28.49 -12.75
C TRP A 597 4.04 29.60 -13.77
N ALA A 598 3.11 30.56 -13.87
CA ALA A 598 3.24 31.71 -14.76
C ALA A 598 4.47 32.55 -14.43
N ALA A 599 4.78 32.71 -13.14
CA ALA A 599 5.97 33.40 -12.68
C ALA A 599 7.27 32.60 -12.92
N TYR A 600 7.21 31.27 -12.99
CA TYR A 600 8.35 30.38 -13.23
C TYR A 600 8.72 30.27 -14.72
N GLY A 601 7.75 30.35 -15.64
CA GLY A 601 7.91 30.09 -17.07
C GLY A 601 8.42 31.25 -17.94
N SER A 602 8.97 32.31 -17.35
CA SER A 602 9.40 33.56 -18.03
C SER A 602 8.31 34.33 -18.78
N SER A 603 7.03 33.93 -18.70
CA SER A 603 5.89 34.67 -19.25
C SER A 603 5.39 35.72 -18.24
N HIS A 604 6.24 36.67 -17.89
CA HIS A 604 5.92 37.75 -16.92
C HIS A 604 4.82 38.73 -17.39
N GLN A 605 4.13 38.45 -18.50
CA GLN A 605 3.14 39.33 -19.12
C GLN A 605 1.68 38.88 -18.92
N ASP A 606 1.41 37.66 -18.43
CA ASP A 606 0.04 37.20 -18.16
C ASP A 606 -0.38 37.50 -16.71
N GLU A 607 -1.16 38.57 -16.52
CA GLU A 607 -1.69 38.96 -15.20
C GLU A 607 -2.91 38.12 -14.76
N THR A 608 -3.46 37.28 -15.64
CA THR A 608 -4.71 36.55 -15.39
C THR A 608 -4.66 35.65 -14.14
N PRO A 609 -3.61 34.83 -13.94
CA PRO A 609 -3.51 33.98 -12.75
C PRO A 609 -3.40 34.78 -11.44
N ALA A 610 -2.71 35.93 -11.48
CA ALA A 610 -2.55 36.79 -10.32
C ALA A 610 -3.85 37.53 -9.96
N ALA A 611 -4.62 37.96 -10.97
CA ALA A 611 -5.94 38.55 -10.77
C ALA A 611 -6.92 37.53 -10.16
N ALA A 612 -6.92 36.29 -10.65
CA ALA A 612 -7.75 35.21 -10.12
C ALA A 612 -7.39 34.84 -8.66
N LEU A 613 -6.09 34.69 -8.36
CA LEU A 613 -5.62 34.46 -6.99
C LEU A 613 -6.00 35.62 -6.06
N ARG A 614 -5.85 36.88 -6.52
CA ARG A 614 -6.24 38.06 -5.75
C ARG A 614 -7.73 38.06 -5.42
N ALA A 615 -8.58 37.78 -6.41
CA ALA A 615 -10.02 37.72 -6.20
C ALA A 615 -10.39 36.65 -5.16
N GLU A 616 -9.74 35.48 -5.22
CA GLU A 616 -9.96 34.42 -4.24
C GLU A 616 -9.51 34.85 -2.84
N VAL A 617 -8.29 35.38 -2.68
CA VAL A 617 -7.77 35.82 -1.37
C VAL A 617 -8.63 36.94 -0.78
N LEU A 618 -9.13 37.87 -1.60
CA LEU A 618 -10.07 38.91 -1.14
C LEU A 618 -11.40 38.32 -0.65
N SER A 619 -11.94 37.32 -1.36
CA SER A 619 -13.13 36.60 -0.93
C SER A 619 -12.91 35.88 0.41
N LEU A 620 -11.67 35.41 0.66
CA LEU A 620 -11.32 34.73 1.89
C LEU A 620 -11.37 35.68 3.11
N THR A 621 -11.03 36.96 2.91
CA THR A 621 -10.79 37.91 4.00
C THR A 621 -11.92 38.90 4.26
N ASN A 622 -12.76 39.18 3.25
CA ASN A 622 -13.85 40.16 3.38
C ASN A 622 -15.01 39.73 4.30
N ALA A 623 -15.10 38.44 4.66
CA ALA A 623 -16.21 37.90 5.47
C ALA A 623 -15.99 37.95 6.99
N ILE A 624 -14.83 38.40 7.48
CA ILE A 624 -14.43 38.22 8.90
C ILE A 624 -14.28 39.58 9.60
N LYS A 625 -15.09 39.82 10.65
CA LYS A 625 -14.89 40.97 11.54
C LYS A 625 -13.59 40.79 12.33
N GLY A 626 -12.78 41.85 12.42
CA GLY A 626 -11.52 41.83 13.16
C GLY A 626 -11.78 41.62 14.67
N PRO A 627 -11.04 40.72 15.35
CA PRO A 627 -11.32 40.33 16.73
C PRO A 627 -10.71 41.26 17.78
N TYR A 628 -9.90 42.24 17.38
CA TYR A 628 -9.15 43.13 18.29
C TYR A 628 -9.61 44.57 18.15
N VAL A 629 -9.59 45.29 19.28
CA VAL A 629 -9.78 46.74 19.33
C VAL A 629 -8.69 47.41 18.48
N GLY A 630 -9.09 48.24 17.51
CA GLY A 630 -8.19 48.86 16.52
C GLY A 630 -8.16 48.17 15.15
N CYS A 631 -8.81 47.00 14.96
CA CYS A 631 -8.96 46.40 13.63
C CYS A 631 -9.75 47.28 12.65
N ASP A 632 -10.58 48.20 13.12
CA ASP A 632 -11.32 49.15 12.28
C ASP A 632 -10.40 50.17 11.57
N LEU A 633 -9.17 50.37 12.08
CA LEU A 633 -8.16 51.23 11.44
C LEU A 633 -7.52 50.57 10.21
N CYS A 634 -7.77 49.28 9.96
CA CYS A 634 -7.19 48.54 8.84
C CYS A 634 -8.14 48.56 7.63
N ASN A 635 -7.65 49.03 6.48
CA ASN A 635 -8.40 49.04 5.21
C ASN A 635 -8.76 47.62 4.72
N ARG A 636 -7.94 46.63 5.03
CA ARG A 636 -8.14 45.21 4.65
C ARG A 636 -8.19 44.34 5.88
N ARG A 637 -9.32 44.46 6.58
CA ARG A 637 -9.64 43.73 7.81
C ARG A 637 -9.29 42.25 7.65
N TYR A 638 -8.56 41.70 8.62
CA TYR A 638 -8.20 40.28 8.72
C TYR A 638 -7.14 39.73 7.74
N LEU A 639 -6.89 40.37 6.59
CA LEU A 639 -5.98 39.86 5.53
C LEU A 639 -4.57 39.52 6.05
N TYR A 640 -4.02 40.40 6.89
CA TYR A 640 -2.66 40.30 7.42
C TYR A 640 -2.55 39.51 8.73
N ARG A 641 -3.68 39.12 9.34
CA ARG A 641 -3.71 38.58 10.72
C ARG A 641 -2.83 37.35 10.89
N GLY A 642 -2.91 36.39 9.97
CA GLY A 642 -2.16 35.14 10.08
C GLY A 642 -0.64 35.36 10.14
N VAL A 643 -0.12 36.30 9.35
CA VAL A 643 1.31 36.68 9.37
C VAL A 643 1.63 37.52 10.61
N ALA A 644 0.76 38.48 10.95
CA ALA A 644 0.95 39.39 12.08
C ALA A 644 0.98 38.66 13.44
N GLU A 645 0.06 37.73 13.68
CA GLU A 645 -0.08 37.00 14.95
C GLU A 645 1.19 36.22 15.31
N MET A 646 1.86 35.69 14.30
CA MET A 646 3.06 34.90 14.44
C MET A 646 4.31 35.75 14.65
N ILE A 647 4.43 36.87 13.93
CA ILE A 647 5.42 37.91 14.27
C ILE A 647 5.24 38.26 15.75
N ALA A 648 4.00 38.37 16.21
CA ALA A 648 3.66 38.61 17.61
C ALA A 648 4.01 37.48 18.58
N ARG A 649 4.01 36.22 18.14
CA ARG A 649 4.39 35.04 18.96
C ARG A 649 5.90 34.80 19.03
N ARG A 650 6.74 35.52 18.27
CA ARG A 650 8.19 35.31 18.27
C ARG A 650 8.80 35.52 19.67
N PRO A 651 9.80 34.71 20.06
CA PRO A 651 10.51 34.89 21.33
C PRO A 651 11.09 36.30 21.41
N ASN A 652 10.96 36.94 22.59
CA ASN A 652 11.47 38.29 22.87
C ASN A 652 10.79 39.43 22.11
N SER A 653 9.71 39.19 21.35
CA SER A 653 9.03 40.28 20.66
C SER A 653 8.35 41.27 21.61
N ILE A 654 7.70 40.76 22.67
CA ILE A 654 7.06 41.58 23.71
C ILE A 654 8.10 42.44 24.45
N SER A 655 9.24 41.86 24.83
CA SER A 655 10.30 42.59 25.53
C SER A 655 10.94 43.68 24.65
N ARG A 656 11.11 43.42 23.36
CA ARG A 656 11.57 44.42 22.38
C ARG A 656 10.56 45.56 22.20
N LEU A 657 9.26 45.24 22.20
CA LEU A 657 8.21 46.24 22.10
C LEU A 657 8.15 47.12 23.34
N HIS A 658 8.19 46.54 24.54
CA HIS A 658 8.24 47.32 25.79
C HIS A 658 9.45 48.27 25.81
N LYS A 659 10.60 47.83 25.30
CA LYS A 659 11.78 48.69 25.16
C LYS A 659 11.56 49.84 24.17
N ALA A 660 10.84 49.60 23.07
CA ALA A 660 10.52 50.63 22.09
C ALA A 660 9.49 51.65 22.64
N ILE A 661 8.45 51.17 23.34
CA ILE A 661 7.44 52.01 24.00
C ILE A 661 8.08 52.92 25.06
N ASN A 662 9.07 52.41 25.81
CA ASN A 662 9.76 53.18 26.86
C ASN A 662 10.92 54.04 26.35
N SER A 663 11.07 54.22 25.03
CA SER A 663 12.12 55.05 24.45
C SER A 663 11.70 56.53 24.35
N THR A 664 12.67 57.43 24.20
CA THR A 664 12.46 58.89 24.11
C THR A 664 11.60 59.33 22.91
N ASP A 665 11.53 58.53 21.86
CA ASP A 665 10.65 58.71 20.70
C ASP A 665 9.83 57.44 20.47
N SER A 666 8.91 57.18 21.41
CA SER A 666 8.17 55.93 21.53
C SER A 666 7.37 55.59 20.27
N HIS A 667 6.71 56.58 19.64
CA HIS A 667 5.90 56.36 18.45
C HIS A 667 6.75 55.99 17.23
N ALA A 668 7.81 56.75 16.94
CA ALA A 668 8.68 56.47 15.79
C ALA A 668 9.45 55.15 15.97
N ALA A 669 9.90 54.86 17.20
CA ALA A 669 10.60 53.61 17.52
C ALA A 669 9.70 52.38 17.33
N VAL A 670 8.43 52.46 17.75
CA VAL A 670 7.44 51.38 17.58
C VAL A 670 7.07 51.21 16.10
N ALA A 671 6.84 52.29 15.36
CA ALA A 671 6.58 52.25 13.92
C ALA A 671 7.74 51.59 13.16
N ALA A 672 8.98 52.05 13.39
CA ALA A 672 10.17 51.52 12.74
C ALA A 672 10.41 50.04 13.05
N LEU A 673 10.09 49.61 14.28
CA LEU A 673 10.18 48.20 14.67
C LEU A 673 9.15 47.34 13.94
N CYS A 674 7.89 47.78 13.87
CA CYS A 674 6.82 47.06 13.18
C CYS A 674 7.08 46.97 11.67
N HIS A 675 7.53 48.07 11.02
CA HIS A 675 7.92 48.06 9.61
C HIS A 675 9.09 47.12 9.34
N ARG A 676 10.11 47.09 10.21
CA ARG A 676 11.24 46.17 10.08
C ARG A 676 10.80 44.71 10.18
N TRP A 677 9.85 44.40 11.06
CA TRP A 677 9.30 43.04 11.14
C TRP A 677 8.47 42.68 9.91
N ALA A 678 7.61 43.59 9.44
CA ALA A 678 6.80 43.38 8.25
C ALA A 678 7.64 43.20 6.98
N SER A 679 8.69 44.01 6.78
CA SER A 679 9.52 43.98 5.58
C SER A 679 10.35 42.69 5.45
N VAL A 680 10.68 42.02 6.56
CA VAL A 680 11.34 40.70 6.55
C VAL A 680 10.37 39.59 6.14
N GLU A 681 9.07 39.80 6.39
CA GLU A 681 8.05 38.81 6.10
C GLU A 681 7.47 38.86 4.69
N LEU A 682 7.75 39.90 3.91
CA LEU A 682 7.19 40.11 2.59
C LEU A 682 8.26 40.11 1.47
N PRO A 683 7.86 39.83 0.21
CA PRO A 683 8.74 39.96 -0.95
C PRO A 683 9.25 41.39 -1.14
N ASN A 684 10.44 41.53 -1.76
CA ASN A 684 11.00 42.83 -2.10
C ASN A 684 10.06 43.60 -3.05
N GLY A 685 9.81 44.88 -2.75
CA GLY A 685 8.90 45.74 -3.53
C GLY A 685 7.45 45.79 -3.05
N ALA A 686 7.06 44.98 -2.05
CA ALA A 686 5.72 44.98 -1.45
C ALA A 686 5.52 46.12 -0.43
N THR A 687 5.62 47.37 -0.90
CA THR A 687 5.60 48.56 -0.02
C THR A 687 4.25 48.80 0.67
N THR A 688 3.14 48.63 -0.06
CA THR A 688 1.79 48.83 0.48
C THR A 688 1.48 47.74 1.51
N ALA A 689 1.76 46.47 1.15
CA ALA A 689 1.56 45.33 2.03
C ALA A 689 2.42 45.42 3.30
N SER A 690 3.64 45.96 3.21
CA SER A 690 4.51 46.15 4.37
C SER A 690 3.92 47.13 5.38
N ASN A 691 3.34 48.24 4.91
CA ASN A 691 2.69 49.21 5.77
C ASN A 691 1.43 48.65 6.43
N GLU A 692 0.58 47.97 5.65
CA GLU A 692 -0.64 47.35 6.17
C GLU A 692 -0.34 46.21 7.17
N LEU A 693 0.70 45.40 6.90
CA LEU A 693 1.16 44.35 7.81
C LEU A 693 1.74 44.95 9.10
N ALA A 694 2.54 46.02 9.02
CA ALA A 694 3.11 46.68 10.20
C ALA A 694 2.02 47.18 11.16
N LEU A 695 0.95 47.77 10.62
CA LEU A 695 -0.23 48.15 11.40
C LEU A 695 -0.88 46.94 12.06
N CYS A 696 -1.11 45.86 11.30
CA CYS A 696 -1.74 44.65 11.81
C CYS A 696 -0.91 43.97 12.90
N VAL A 697 0.42 44.00 12.78
CA VAL A 697 1.38 43.53 13.77
C VAL A 697 1.21 44.30 15.08
N LEU A 698 1.17 45.64 15.03
CA LEU A 698 0.98 46.47 16.22
C LEU A 698 -0.35 46.15 16.93
N ILE A 699 -1.46 46.06 16.18
CA ILE A 699 -2.78 45.71 16.73
C ILE A 699 -2.72 44.35 17.46
N ASN A 700 -2.13 43.33 16.84
CA ASN A 700 -1.99 41.99 17.44
C ASN A 700 -1.13 42.01 18.72
N PHE A 701 -0.09 42.83 18.75
CA PHE A 701 0.76 42.97 19.93
C PHE A 701 0.03 43.66 21.07
N LEU A 702 -0.64 44.79 20.80
CA LEU A 702 -1.32 45.58 21.85
C LEU A 702 -2.48 44.80 22.47
N ALA A 703 -3.15 43.95 21.68
CA ALA A 703 -4.16 43.02 22.19
C ALA A 703 -3.60 42.02 23.23
N ARG A 704 -2.28 41.81 23.29
CA ARG A 704 -1.61 40.92 24.24
C ARG A 704 -1.01 41.63 25.44
N THR A 705 -1.02 42.96 25.47
CA THR A 705 -0.40 43.77 26.54
C THR A 705 -1.42 44.36 27.52
N GLU A 706 -2.66 43.84 27.54
CA GLU A 706 -3.76 44.26 28.45
C GLU A 706 -4.11 45.77 28.42
N ILE A 707 -3.74 46.49 27.35
CA ILE A 707 -4.06 47.91 27.21
C ILE A 707 -5.55 48.07 26.91
N ARG A 708 -6.28 48.80 27.77
CA ARG A 708 -7.75 48.94 27.70
C ARG A 708 -8.27 49.60 26.42
N ASP A 709 -7.55 50.60 25.89
CA ASP A 709 -7.88 51.25 24.61
C ASP A 709 -6.59 51.57 23.82
N PRO A 710 -6.22 50.72 22.85
CA PRO A 710 -5.02 50.93 22.05
C PRO A 710 -5.23 51.91 20.88
N VAL A 711 -6.47 52.33 20.56
CA VAL A 711 -6.78 53.05 19.31
C VAL A 711 -6.04 54.39 19.19
N PRO A 712 -6.02 55.28 20.22
CA PRO A 712 -5.32 56.56 20.12
C PRO A 712 -3.82 56.40 19.91
N PHE A 713 -3.23 55.38 20.56
CA PHE A 713 -1.81 55.07 20.42
C PHE A 713 -1.48 54.54 19.01
N ILE A 714 -2.29 53.64 18.46
CA ILE A 714 -2.11 53.12 17.10
C ILE A 714 -2.20 54.27 16.07
N SER A 715 -3.18 55.16 16.22
CA SER A 715 -3.38 56.32 15.35
C SER A 715 -2.17 57.26 15.35
N LEU A 716 -1.57 57.53 16.51
CA LEU A 716 -0.36 58.35 16.64
C LEU A 716 0.87 57.68 16.01
N VAL A 717 1.03 56.36 16.18
CA VAL A 717 2.18 55.61 15.64
C VAL A 717 2.18 55.59 14.10
N PHE A 718 1.01 55.44 13.47
CA PHE A 718 0.90 55.34 12.01
C PHE A 718 0.39 56.62 11.33
N GLY A 719 0.26 57.74 12.06
CA GLY A 719 -0.17 59.02 11.51
C GLY A 719 -1.59 59.00 10.91
N MET A 720 -2.47 58.17 11.46
CA MET A 720 -3.86 58.07 11.03
C MET A 720 -4.68 59.09 11.80
N GLY A 721 -5.21 60.10 11.11
CA GLY A 721 -6.02 61.15 11.72
C GLY A 721 -7.12 60.57 12.61
N SER A 722 -7.35 61.18 13.77
CA SER A 722 -8.47 60.84 14.65
C SER A 722 -9.77 60.91 13.86
N SER A 723 -10.40 59.75 13.62
CA SER A 723 -11.81 59.72 13.23
C SER A 723 -12.61 60.41 14.34
N PRO A 724 -13.44 61.41 14.04
CA PRO A 724 -14.13 62.20 15.05
C PRO A 724 -15.30 61.49 15.75
N ASP A 725 -15.60 60.22 15.43
CA ASP A 725 -16.74 59.50 16.00
C ASP A 725 -16.33 58.26 16.81
N LEU A 726 -15.72 58.47 17.97
CA LEU A 726 -15.64 57.48 19.06
C LEU A 726 -15.66 58.22 20.40
N SER A 727 -16.85 58.73 20.77
CA SER A 727 -17.22 59.11 22.13
C SER A 727 -18.06 58.01 22.77
#